data_AF-A0A523HU02-F1
#
_entry.id   AF-A0A523HU02-F1
#
_cell.length_a   1.000
_cell.length_b   1.000
_cell.length_c   1.000
_cell.angle_alpha   90.00
_cell.angle_beta   90.00
_cell.angle_gamma   90.00
#
_symmetry.space_group_name_H-M   'P 1'
#
loop_
_entity.id
_entity.type
_entity.pdbx_description
1 polymer ?
#
loop_
_entity_poly.entity_id
_entity_poly.type
_entity_poly.pdbx_seq_one_letter_code
_entity_poly.pdbx_strand_id
1 'polypeptide(L)'
;MVNKNLLRLFLLFISFCAAANCPVIAFQKNHTFQDLEKLLMQHDYAVAAIMQKMQAMESRRSAAKAQYLPKLSTSYRFFGDGLNLAEEDFGRKHFLTLRLSQDLVKLTKVRSNKIDGINAELDIIASQLQSSKRFSFLEFRKAYIEILQNHSRIFYYKRLINTYEKIIKIKRSRYEEQEELLTEVLEIEKERINVRGLHAYYQTQIKKQKDVLAEFFQLTRYDIEWNETELRHVPIREAKLLAVAVKNSDGFKLNQAKARLADIRADGSMYDNVTFSPYLGLRIRGDKFNKLHTGPEVGVNFSIPLWLKSVRTNKHNQYKYESNASKLAAEHEAFELKQKVISVLHKYQLLDVQIKNSSDILDLLNEKTRIQESRHANELRNLKLDPVTLLELEAQIAAKKLDRICFKYERDQFYYELIYLAGMTQPKNFAYHLAKNREVAMNQQTKGIWLWNTSEVLKGEPRARFIAFCKSTGINKVFVSINKKVVSSIEQSSDLQTFIAHLHHAGIKAAALMGEPTWVYEKNRQKMLRRLRFVLDYNDNTIDPARFDAIHLDIEPHTLAEWGIYKKFLLNNLAETIKLANNLTSRGKQRLPLEIDIPTFYHKIDKTALEKIVQNADTMTIMAYERLTAEKVMKSVENIFALANRMGKRVVIGLNAKEFSEKEMLENLIKNVGDKVSLEKSYAGFAIHDFHHYRNLIEKRNAL
;
A
#
# COMPACT_ATOMS: atom_id res chain seq x y z
N MET A 1 -8.52 66.35 -25.78
CA MET A 1 -8.93 64.98 -26.18
C MET A 1 -8.65 64.04 -25.01
N VAL A 2 -9.67 63.75 -24.21
CA VAL A 2 -9.56 62.93 -22.99
C VAL A 2 -9.47 61.46 -23.40
N ASN A 3 -8.47 60.77 -22.87
CA ASN A 3 -8.05 59.42 -23.26
C ASN A 3 -9.14 58.40 -22.89
N LYS A 4 -9.83 57.86 -23.90
CA LYS A 4 -10.95 56.88 -23.77
C LYS A 4 -10.56 55.58 -23.03
N ASN A 5 -9.27 55.33 -22.79
CA ASN A 5 -8.79 54.18 -22.03
C ASN A 5 -8.95 54.32 -20.51
N LEU A 6 -8.97 55.55 -19.95
CA LEU A 6 -9.20 55.71 -18.50
C LEU A 6 -10.66 55.44 -18.11
N LEU A 7 -11.62 55.83 -18.95
CA LEU A 7 -13.04 55.59 -18.68
C LEU A 7 -13.39 54.09 -18.75
N ARG A 8 -12.73 53.32 -19.62
CA ARG A 8 -12.86 51.86 -19.67
C ARG A 8 -12.22 51.18 -18.46
N LEU A 9 -11.08 51.66 -17.97
CA LEU A 9 -10.49 51.13 -16.74
C LEU A 9 -11.36 51.45 -15.52
N PHE A 10 -11.96 52.65 -15.46
CA PHE A 10 -12.83 53.05 -14.35
C PHE A 10 -14.17 52.29 -14.37
N LEU A 11 -14.75 52.04 -15.55
CA LEU A 11 -15.96 51.22 -15.70
C LEU A 11 -15.71 49.73 -15.43
N LEU A 12 -14.52 49.20 -15.77
CA LEU A 12 -14.09 47.85 -15.37
C LEU A 12 -13.87 47.75 -13.86
N PHE A 13 -13.34 48.80 -13.22
CA PHE A 13 -13.18 48.85 -11.76
C PHE A 13 -14.52 48.94 -11.03
N ILE A 14 -15.48 49.73 -11.54
CA ILE A 14 -16.84 49.81 -10.97
C ILE A 14 -17.60 48.50 -11.20
N SER A 15 -17.41 47.81 -12.33
CA SER A 15 -17.99 46.48 -12.53
C SER A 15 -17.35 45.39 -11.66
N PHE A 16 -16.10 45.57 -11.23
CA PHE A 16 -15.42 44.68 -10.27
C PHE A 16 -15.81 45.00 -8.82
N CYS A 17 -16.08 46.27 -8.48
CA CYS A 17 -16.51 46.67 -7.14
C CYS A 17 -18.03 46.52 -6.91
N ALA A 18 -18.87 46.56 -7.96
CA ALA A 18 -20.31 46.31 -7.85
C ALA A 18 -20.67 44.80 -7.81
N ALA A 19 -19.75 43.92 -8.21
CA ALA A 19 -19.88 42.47 -8.01
C ALA A 19 -19.42 42.00 -6.62
N ALA A 20 -18.83 42.90 -5.81
CA ALA A 20 -18.24 42.57 -4.52
C ALA A 20 -19.12 42.88 -3.30
N ASN A 21 -20.37 43.37 -3.48
CA ASN A 21 -21.25 43.71 -2.35
C ASN A 21 -22.76 43.55 -2.63
N CYS A 22 -23.14 42.54 -3.42
CA CYS A 22 -24.41 41.89 -3.18
C CYS A 22 -24.14 40.65 -2.32
N PRO A 23 -24.85 40.45 -1.19
CA PRO A 23 -24.94 39.13 -0.62
C PRO A 23 -25.74 38.29 -1.63
N VAL A 24 -25.06 37.78 -2.65
CA VAL A 24 -25.46 36.51 -3.25
C VAL A 24 -25.59 35.61 -2.04
N ILE A 25 -26.80 35.20 -1.72
CA ILE A 25 -27.10 34.19 -0.72
C ILE A 25 -26.08 33.09 -0.99
N ALA A 26 -25.01 33.07 -0.19
CA ALA A 26 -23.96 32.09 -0.34
C ALA A 26 -24.69 30.81 -0.02
N PHE A 27 -24.97 30.01 -1.07
CA PHE A 27 -25.54 28.70 -0.89
C PHE A 27 -24.66 28.03 0.15
N GLN A 28 -25.21 27.84 1.35
CA GLN A 28 -24.49 27.31 2.49
C GLN A 28 -23.97 25.96 2.03
N LYS A 29 -22.67 25.89 1.71
CA LYS A 29 -22.05 24.66 1.24
C LYS A 29 -21.96 23.79 2.47
N ASN A 30 -23.00 22.99 2.68
CA ASN A 30 -23.03 22.00 3.74
C ASN A 30 -21.94 20.97 3.44
N HIS A 31 -20.85 21.03 4.20
CA HIS A 31 -19.77 20.07 4.11
C HIS A 31 -20.19 18.79 4.82
N THR A 32 -20.19 17.69 4.08
CA THR A 32 -20.44 16.36 4.63
C THR A 32 -19.19 15.82 5.32
N PHE A 33 -19.33 14.78 6.13
CA PHE A 33 -18.20 14.03 6.70
C PHE A 33 -17.14 13.66 5.64
N GLN A 34 -17.56 13.22 4.45
CA GLN A 34 -16.64 12.83 3.37
C GLN A 34 -15.90 14.02 2.76
N ASP A 35 -16.49 15.21 2.76
CA ASP A 35 -15.84 16.42 2.28
C ASP A 35 -14.81 16.93 3.27
N LEU A 36 -15.13 16.88 4.56
CA LEU A 36 -14.17 17.18 5.64
C LEU A 36 -12.97 16.20 5.61
N GLU A 37 -13.20 14.91 5.37
CA GLU A 37 -12.09 13.94 5.21
C GLU A 37 -11.16 14.29 4.05
N LYS A 38 -11.68 14.84 2.94
CA LYS A 38 -10.85 15.27 1.80
C LYS A 38 -10.04 16.53 2.14
N LEU A 39 -10.62 17.45 2.91
CA LEU A 39 -9.99 18.71 3.32
C LEU A 39 -8.95 18.55 4.44
N LEU A 40 -9.02 17.45 5.20
CA LEU A 40 -8.17 17.18 6.36
C LEU A 40 -6.68 17.37 6.08
N MET A 41 -6.18 16.82 4.96
CA MET A 41 -4.76 16.87 4.61
C MET A 41 -4.27 18.27 4.22
N GLN A 42 -5.18 19.19 3.87
CA GLN A 42 -4.83 20.57 3.51
C GLN A 42 -4.69 21.46 4.74
N HIS A 43 -5.35 21.11 5.85
CA HIS A 43 -5.44 21.93 7.05
C HIS A 43 -4.60 21.40 8.22
N ASP A 44 -4.11 20.16 8.15
CA ASP A 44 -3.26 19.59 9.20
C ASP A 44 -1.85 20.20 9.21
N TYR A 45 -1.56 20.99 10.26
CA TYR A 45 -0.27 21.65 10.45
C TYR A 45 0.91 20.68 10.62
N ALA A 46 0.70 19.52 11.26
CA ALA A 46 1.76 18.53 11.46
C ALA A 46 2.16 17.89 10.12
N VAL A 47 1.17 17.54 9.29
CA VAL A 47 1.38 17.03 7.93
C VAL A 47 2.09 18.09 7.07
N ALA A 48 1.63 19.34 7.12
CA ALA A 48 2.26 20.45 6.38
C ALA A 48 3.72 20.67 6.79
N ALA A 49 4.02 20.66 8.10
CA ALA A 49 5.39 20.81 8.61
C ALA A 49 6.32 19.68 8.13
N ILE A 50 5.85 18.43 8.13
CA ILE A 50 6.62 17.29 7.62
C ILE A 50 6.83 17.40 6.10
N MET A 51 5.82 17.86 5.34
CA MET A 51 5.97 18.11 3.91
C MET A 51 7.02 19.18 3.60
N GLN A 52 7.08 20.27 4.37
CA GLN A 52 8.14 21.28 4.25
C GLN A 52 9.52 20.68 4.54
N LYS A 53 9.63 19.85 5.59
CA LYS A 53 10.86 19.12 5.90
C LYS A 53 11.29 18.18 4.77
N MET A 54 10.34 17.53 4.11
CA MET A 54 10.60 16.67 2.94
C MET A 54 11.17 17.48 1.78
N GLN A 55 10.58 18.63 1.43
CA GLN A 55 11.08 19.52 0.37
C GLN A 55 12.47 20.07 0.67
N ALA A 56 12.72 20.47 1.94
CA ALA A 56 14.04 20.92 2.38
C ALA A 56 15.10 19.80 2.20
N MET A 57 14.74 18.55 2.49
CA MET A 57 15.62 17.40 2.32
C MET A 57 15.85 17.02 0.85
N GLU A 58 14.85 17.17 -0.02
CA GLU A 58 15.02 17.01 -1.47
C GLU A 58 15.96 18.07 -2.06
N SER A 59 15.86 19.30 -1.57
CA SER A 59 16.76 20.40 -1.93
C SER A 59 18.19 20.12 -1.47
N ARG A 60 18.35 19.65 -0.22
CA ARG A 60 19.64 19.20 0.33
C ARG A 60 20.25 18.05 -0.47
N ARG A 61 19.43 17.08 -0.93
CA ARG A 61 19.88 16.00 -1.82
C ARG A 61 20.43 16.54 -3.14
N SER A 62 19.75 17.52 -3.73
CA SER A 62 20.15 18.13 -4.99
C SER A 62 21.45 18.93 -4.84
N ALA A 63 21.57 19.73 -3.76
CA ALA A 63 22.78 20.46 -3.43
C ALA A 63 23.98 19.52 -3.18
N ALA A 64 23.77 18.42 -2.45
CA ALA A 64 24.81 17.42 -2.21
C ALA A 64 25.32 16.79 -3.51
N LYS A 65 24.47 16.59 -4.52
CA LYS A 65 24.91 16.08 -5.84
C LYS A 65 25.85 17.05 -6.56
N ALA A 66 25.66 18.36 -6.38
CA ALA A 66 26.45 19.41 -7.02
C ALA A 66 27.79 19.70 -6.30
N GLN A 67 27.94 19.33 -5.03
CA GLN A 67 29.11 19.65 -4.21
C GLN A 67 30.42 18.93 -4.62
N TYR A 68 30.34 17.87 -5.44
CA TYR A 68 31.49 17.01 -5.76
C TYR A 68 32.11 17.26 -7.14
N LEU A 69 31.91 18.46 -7.70
CA LEU A 69 32.51 18.89 -8.97
C LEU A 69 34.04 19.12 -8.86
N PRO A 70 34.77 19.09 -9.98
CA PRO A 70 36.19 19.44 -10.00
C PRO A 70 36.44 20.85 -9.45
N LYS A 71 37.48 21.00 -8.64
CA LYS A 71 37.87 22.29 -8.05
C LYS A 71 38.92 22.95 -8.93
N LEU A 72 38.58 24.11 -9.48
CA LEU A 72 39.53 25.06 -10.03
C LEU A 72 39.97 26.01 -8.92
N SER A 73 41.27 26.10 -8.67
CA SER A 73 41.86 26.99 -7.66
C SER A 73 42.94 27.84 -8.28
N THR A 74 42.91 29.14 -7.99
CA THR A 74 44.03 30.05 -8.23
C THR A 74 44.66 30.39 -6.88
N SER A 75 45.98 30.47 -6.82
CA SER A 75 46.70 30.91 -5.63
C SER A 75 47.85 31.81 -6.03
N TYR A 76 47.98 32.93 -5.33
CA TYR A 76 49.12 33.83 -5.42
C TYR A 76 49.85 33.80 -4.08
N ARG A 77 51.15 33.52 -4.11
CA ARG A 77 52.02 33.55 -2.94
C ARG A 77 53.20 34.46 -3.22
N PHE A 78 53.45 35.35 -2.27
CA PHE A 78 54.61 36.22 -2.22
C PHE A 78 55.50 35.77 -1.08
N PHE A 79 56.77 35.55 -1.39
CA PHE A 79 57.81 35.35 -0.38
C PHE A 79 58.74 36.56 -0.44
N GLY A 80 58.72 37.37 0.61
CA GLY A 80 59.82 38.28 0.92
C GLY A 80 60.91 37.49 1.62
N ASP A 81 62.17 37.76 1.30
CA ASP A 81 63.27 37.05 1.97
C ASP A 81 63.31 37.35 3.47
N GLY A 82 63.60 36.30 4.25
CA GLY A 82 64.28 36.45 5.54
C GLY A 82 65.78 36.52 5.28
N LEU A 83 66.52 37.28 6.11
CA LEU A 83 67.98 37.46 6.05
C LEU A 83 68.71 36.15 5.73
N ASN A 84 69.23 36.03 4.51
CA ASN A 84 70.15 34.96 4.15
C ASN A 84 71.55 35.59 4.05
N LEU A 85 72.34 35.45 5.12
CA LEU A 85 73.64 36.12 5.28
C LEU A 85 74.73 35.68 4.28
N ALA A 86 74.45 34.68 3.43
CA ALA A 86 75.42 34.11 2.49
C ALA A 86 75.35 34.70 1.07
N GLU A 87 74.26 35.39 0.70
CA GLU A 87 74.11 36.04 -0.59
C GLU A 87 73.46 37.41 -0.36
N GLU A 88 74.17 38.52 -0.64
CA GLU A 88 73.62 39.89 -0.62
C GLU A 88 72.64 40.11 -1.78
N ASP A 89 71.59 39.29 -1.88
CA ASP A 89 70.61 39.41 -2.94
C ASP A 89 69.18 39.30 -2.40
N PHE A 90 68.47 40.43 -2.39
CA PHE A 90 67.05 40.50 -2.07
C PHE A 90 66.23 39.93 -3.24
N GLY A 91 65.95 38.63 -3.20
CA GLY A 91 65.18 37.88 -4.17
C GLY A 91 63.69 37.83 -3.82
N ARG A 92 62.91 38.82 -4.26
CA ARG A 92 61.44 38.73 -4.22
C ARG A 92 60.94 37.62 -5.14
N LYS A 93 60.23 36.63 -4.58
CA LYS A 93 59.65 35.51 -5.33
C LYS A 93 58.14 35.59 -5.35
N HIS A 94 57.59 35.63 -6.55
CA HIS A 94 56.16 35.64 -6.81
C HIS A 94 55.74 34.31 -7.43
N PHE A 95 54.73 33.65 -6.86
CA PHE A 95 54.15 32.42 -7.40
C PHE A 95 52.67 32.62 -7.67
N LEU A 96 52.26 32.54 -8.92
CA LEU A 96 50.86 32.42 -9.31
C LEU A 96 50.62 30.99 -9.82
N THR A 97 49.64 30.29 -9.25
CA THR A 97 49.33 28.91 -9.62
C THR A 97 47.85 28.76 -9.92
N LEU A 98 47.53 28.24 -11.11
CA LEU A 98 46.18 27.83 -11.48
C LEU A 98 46.14 26.30 -11.50
N ARG A 99 45.27 25.67 -10.70
CA ARG A 99 45.15 24.21 -10.60
C ARG A 99 43.71 23.74 -10.75
N LEU A 100 43.52 22.70 -11.55
CA LEU A 100 42.32 21.87 -11.56
C LEU A 100 42.59 20.60 -10.74
N SER A 101 41.74 20.29 -9.78
CA SER A 101 41.90 19.14 -8.88
C SER A 101 40.57 18.42 -8.63
N GLN A 102 40.63 17.10 -8.41
CA GLN A 102 39.46 16.29 -8.10
C GLN A 102 39.79 15.27 -7.00
N ASP A 103 39.09 15.33 -5.88
CA ASP A 103 39.21 14.32 -4.82
C ASP A 103 38.39 13.07 -5.20
N LEU A 104 39.09 11.98 -5.54
CA LEU A 104 38.48 10.73 -6.00
C LEU A 104 37.81 9.95 -4.86
N VAL A 105 38.32 10.05 -3.63
CA VAL A 105 37.69 9.42 -2.45
C VAL A 105 36.37 10.12 -2.16
N LYS A 106 36.37 11.45 -2.21
CA LYS A 106 35.11 12.22 -2.08
C LYS A 106 34.13 11.92 -3.21
N LEU A 107 34.60 11.87 -4.46
CA LEU A 107 33.76 11.64 -5.62
C LEU A 107 33.09 10.26 -5.64
N THR A 108 33.80 9.22 -5.19
CA THR A 108 33.34 7.82 -5.30
C THR A 108 32.71 7.29 -4.02
N LYS A 109 33.38 7.44 -2.86
CA LYS A 109 32.96 6.84 -1.59
C LYS A 109 32.12 7.80 -0.75
N VAL A 110 32.63 9.00 -0.47
CA VAL A 110 31.93 9.97 0.40
C VAL A 110 30.63 10.46 -0.25
N ARG A 111 30.65 10.72 -1.56
CA ARG A 111 29.47 11.14 -2.32
C ARG A 111 28.37 10.08 -2.28
N SER A 112 28.68 8.82 -2.59
CA SER A 112 27.69 7.74 -2.56
C SER A 112 27.08 7.65 -1.17
N ASN A 113 27.92 7.54 -0.14
CA ASN A 113 27.46 7.43 1.23
C ASN A 113 26.60 8.62 1.69
N LYS A 114 27.01 9.85 1.33
CA LYS A 114 26.25 11.06 1.66
C LYS A 114 24.88 11.08 0.97
N ILE A 115 24.82 10.69 -0.31
CA ILE A 115 23.56 10.59 -1.06
C ILE A 115 22.68 9.48 -0.48
N ASP A 116 23.25 8.32 -0.19
CA ASP A 116 22.54 7.18 0.39
C ASP A 116 21.99 7.52 1.79
N GLY A 117 22.76 8.23 2.60
CA GLY A 117 22.33 8.74 3.90
C GLY A 117 21.20 9.76 3.79
N ILE A 118 21.25 10.68 2.81
CA ILE A 118 20.15 11.62 2.55
C ILE A 118 18.90 10.87 2.07
N ASN A 119 19.04 9.85 1.22
CA ASN A 119 17.92 9.02 0.78
C ASN A 119 17.31 8.23 1.95
N ALA A 120 18.12 7.70 2.86
CA ALA A 120 17.62 7.04 4.07
C ALA A 120 16.92 8.04 5.03
N GLU A 121 17.42 9.27 5.15
CA GLU A 121 16.72 10.35 5.88
C GLU A 121 15.37 10.71 5.21
N LEU A 122 15.29 10.69 3.87
CA LEU A 122 14.03 10.86 3.14
C LEU A 122 13.05 9.70 3.39
N ASP A 123 13.52 8.46 3.43
CA ASP A 123 12.70 7.28 3.76
C ASP A 123 12.10 7.40 5.19
N ILE A 124 12.88 7.93 6.14
CA ILE A 124 12.43 8.23 7.51
C ILE A 124 11.32 9.29 7.49
N ILE A 125 11.52 10.41 6.78
CA ILE A 125 10.55 11.49 6.69
C ILE A 125 9.26 11.03 6.00
N ALA A 126 9.39 10.24 4.94
CA ALA A 126 8.24 9.65 4.25
C ALA A 126 7.43 8.73 5.19
N SER A 127 8.09 7.95 6.03
CA SER A 127 7.44 7.10 7.03
C SER A 127 6.74 7.94 8.11
N GLN A 128 7.39 9.00 8.60
CA GLN A 128 6.78 9.96 9.54
C GLN A 128 5.56 10.66 8.94
N LEU A 129 5.62 11.05 7.66
CA LEU A 129 4.52 11.67 6.95
C LEU A 129 3.31 10.74 6.86
N GLN A 130 3.52 9.47 6.51
CA GLN A 130 2.43 8.48 6.46
C GLN A 130 1.81 8.24 7.84
N SER A 131 2.64 8.14 8.88
CA SER A 131 2.18 7.98 10.26
C SER A 131 1.34 9.18 10.72
N SER A 132 1.83 10.40 10.50
CA SER A 132 1.13 11.64 10.86
C SER A 132 -0.20 11.78 10.11
N LYS A 133 -0.24 11.46 8.82
CA LYS A 133 -1.49 11.44 8.04
C LYS A 133 -2.52 10.47 8.62
N ARG A 134 -2.10 9.24 8.95
CA ARG A 134 -3.00 8.22 9.54
C ARG A 134 -3.52 8.63 10.91
N PHE A 135 -2.65 9.20 11.74
CA PHE A 135 -3.03 9.71 13.05
C PHE A 135 -4.04 10.85 12.94
N SER A 136 -3.81 11.80 12.03
CA SER A 136 -4.76 12.88 11.72
C SER A 136 -6.16 12.36 11.34
N PHE A 137 -6.22 11.35 10.45
CA PHE A 137 -7.49 10.69 10.11
C PHE A 137 -8.17 10.06 11.32
N LEU A 138 -7.42 9.37 12.19
CA LEU A 138 -7.98 8.72 13.38
C LEU A 138 -8.60 9.75 14.32
N GLU A 139 -7.85 10.80 14.66
CA GLU A 139 -8.28 11.81 15.62
C GLU A 139 -9.50 12.58 15.11
N PHE A 140 -9.49 12.99 13.84
CA PHE A 140 -10.64 13.61 13.19
C PHE A 140 -11.91 12.73 13.30
N ARG A 141 -11.79 11.45 12.95
CA ARG A 141 -12.92 10.51 12.98
C ARG A 141 -13.45 10.27 14.38
N LYS A 142 -12.57 10.11 15.36
CA LYS A 142 -12.96 9.94 16.77
C LYS A 142 -13.70 11.17 17.28
N ALA A 143 -13.17 12.37 17.01
CA ALA A 143 -13.81 13.64 17.38
C ALA A 143 -15.19 13.79 16.72
N TYR A 144 -15.30 13.49 15.42
CA TYR A 144 -16.56 13.57 14.70
C TYR A 144 -17.61 12.58 15.25
N ILE A 145 -17.21 11.32 15.51
CA ILE A 145 -18.12 10.32 16.11
C ILE A 145 -18.55 10.72 17.52
N GLU A 146 -17.65 11.29 18.33
CA GLU A 146 -17.99 11.75 19.68
C GLU A 146 -19.06 12.85 19.63
N ILE A 147 -18.99 13.76 18.65
CA ILE A 147 -20.02 14.76 18.41
C ILE A 147 -21.37 14.11 18.07
N LEU A 148 -21.40 13.08 17.21
CA LEU A 148 -22.62 12.34 16.87
C LEU A 148 -23.20 11.58 18.08
N GLN A 149 -22.33 10.98 18.91
CA GLN A 149 -22.72 10.31 20.14
C GLN A 149 -23.35 11.31 21.12
N ASN A 150 -22.72 12.46 21.32
CA ASN A 150 -23.21 13.53 22.19
C ASN A 150 -24.51 14.16 21.66
N HIS A 151 -24.68 14.25 20.34
CA HIS A 151 -25.93 14.67 19.72
C HIS A 151 -27.08 13.71 20.07
N SER A 152 -26.81 12.41 20.00
CA SER A 152 -27.77 11.36 20.35
C SER A 152 -28.12 11.39 21.85
N ARG A 153 -27.13 11.60 22.72
CA ARG A 153 -27.34 11.79 24.17
C ARG A 153 -28.32 12.93 24.45
N ILE A 154 -28.11 14.10 23.84
CA ILE A 154 -29.01 15.26 24.02
C ILE A 154 -30.44 14.91 23.58
N PHE A 155 -30.61 14.28 22.42
CA PHE A 155 -31.93 13.90 21.91
C PHE A 155 -32.68 12.97 22.88
N TYR A 156 -32.04 11.88 23.32
CA TYR A 156 -32.68 10.90 24.21
C TYR A 156 -32.86 11.42 25.64
N TYR A 157 -31.93 12.21 26.18
CA TYR A 157 -32.12 12.83 27.49
C TYR A 157 -33.28 13.80 27.50
N LYS A 158 -33.48 14.60 26.43
CA LYS A 158 -34.66 15.46 26.31
C LYS A 158 -35.95 14.63 26.29
N ARG A 159 -35.96 13.51 25.56
CA ARG A 159 -37.12 12.60 25.54
C ARG A 159 -37.41 12.02 26.93
N LEU A 160 -36.38 11.53 27.63
CA LEU A 160 -36.50 11.00 28.98
C LEU A 160 -37.01 12.05 29.99
N ILE A 161 -36.49 13.28 29.95
CA ILE A 161 -36.98 14.38 30.80
C ILE A 161 -38.47 14.59 30.60
N ASN A 162 -38.93 14.69 29.34
CA ASN A 162 -40.34 14.87 29.02
C ASN A 162 -41.20 13.68 29.50
N THR A 163 -40.71 12.44 29.37
CA THR A 163 -41.42 11.24 29.84
C THR A 163 -41.52 11.22 31.37
N TYR A 164 -40.42 11.52 32.08
CA TYR A 164 -40.43 11.59 33.55
C TYR A 164 -41.32 12.72 34.07
N GLU A 165 -41.38 13.87 33.40
CA GLU A 165 -42.31 14.95 33.76
C GLU A 165 -43.78 14.51 33.69
N LYS A 166 -44.14 13.73 32.66
CA LYS A 166 -45.49 13.15 32.55
C LYS A 166 -45.77 12.15 33.67
N ILE A 167 -44.82 11.26 33.97
CA ILE A 167 -44.94 10.28 35.06
C ILE A 167 -45.11 10.98 36.40
N ILE A 168 -44.25 11.95 36.72
CA ILE A 168 -44.30 12.72 37.97
C ILE A 168 -45.64 13.46 38.11
N LYS A 169 -46.16 14.05 37.02
CA LYS A 169 -47.47 14.72 37.03
C LYS A 169 -48.59 13.76 37.43
N ILE A 170 -48.60 12.55 36.89
CA ILE A 170 -49.63 11.54 37.20
C ILE A 170 -49.46 11.02 38.63
N LYS A 171 -48.24 10.61 39.03
CA LYS A 171 -47.97 10.09 40.39
C LYS A 171 -48.23 11.13 41.49
N ARG A 172 -47.96 12.42 41.26
CA ARG A 172 -48.30 13.50 42.22
C ARG A 172 -49.81 13.66 42.40
N SER A 173 -50.58 13.61 41.32
CA SER A 173 -52.05 13.64 41.40
C SER A 173 -52.58 12.49 42.25
N ARG A 174 -52.04 11.28 42.06
CA ARG A 174 -52.42 10.11 42.87
C ARG A 174 -51.99 10.19 44.32
N TYR A 175 -50.84 10.82 44.60
CA TYR A 175 -50.40 11.06 45.97
C TYR A 175 -51.36 12.02 46.71
N GLU A 176 -51.86 13.06 46.04
CA GLU A 176 -52.88 13.96 46.58
C GLU A 176 -54.20 13.22 46.89
N GLU A 177 -54.52 12.19 46.11
CA GLU A 177 -55.66 11.29 46.28
C GLU A 177 -55.40 10.13 47.26
N GLN A 178 -54.21 10.06 47.88
CA GLN A 178 -53.75 8.97 48.77
C GLN A 178 -53.65 7.58 48.13
N GLU A 179 -53.53 7.52 46.80
CA GLU A 179 -53.41 6.27 46.02
C GLU A 179 -51.95 5.88 45.70
N GLU A 180 -50.98 6.73 46.05
CA GLU A 180 -49.56 6.58 45.69
C GLU A 180 -48.65 7.01 46.85
N LEU A 181 -47.47 6.41 46.98
CA LEU A 181 -46.49 6.80 48.00
C LEU A 181 -45.61 7.97 47.53
N LEU A 182 -45.32 8.93 48.42
CA LEU A 182 -44.40 10.04 48.14
C LEU A 182 -43.01 9.55 47.72
N THR A 183 -42.55 8.42 48.26
CA THR A 183 -41.27 7.80 47.91
C THR A 183 -41.17 7.47 46.43
N GLU A 184 -42.26 7.01 45.80
CA GLU A 184 -42.28 6.69 44.37
C GLU A 184 -42.19 7.93 43.49
N VAL A 185 -42.81 9.04 43.91
CA VAL A 185 -42.68 10.34 43.23
C VAL A 185 -41.24 10.83 43.30
N LEU A 186 -40.61 10.75 44.49
CA LEU A 186 -39.24 11.21 44.71
C LEU A 186 -38.21 10.40 43.93
N GLU A 187 -38.44 9.10 43.73
CA GLU A 187 -37.56 8.24 42.95
C GLU A 187 -37.52 8.64 41.46
N ILE A 188 -38.67 8.91 40.85
CA ILE A 188 -38.73 9.40 39.47
C ILE A 188 -38.16 10.83 39.36
N GLU A 189 -38.38 11.67 40.38
CA GLU A 189 -37.83 13.02 40.42
C GLU A 189 -36.30 13.04 40.48
N LYS A 190 -35.70 12.12 41.24
CA LYS A 190 -34.25 11.88 41.28
C LYS A 190 -33.73 11.52 39.89
N GLU A 191 -34.35 10.56 39.20
CA GLU A 191 -33.93 10.16 37.85
C GLU A 191 -34.04 11.32 36.85
N ARG A 192 -35.12 12.11 36.91
CA ARG A 192 -35.28 13.31 36.07
C ARG A 192 -34.18 14.34 36.33
N ILE A 193 -33.82 14.59 37.59
CA ILE A 193 -32.75 15.55 37.94
C ILE A 193 -31.40 15.09 37.38
N ASN A 194 -31.08 13.80 37.51
CA ASN A 194 -29.85 13.21 36.96
C ASN A 194 -29.77 13.41 35.44
N VAL A 195 -30.82 13.03 34.71
CA VAL A 195 -30.87 13.16 33.25
C VAL A 195 -30.85 14.62 32.81
N ARG A 196 -31.50 15.53 33.55
CA ARG A 196 -31.48 16.97 33.27
C ARG A 196 -30.09 17.57 33.42
N GLY A 197 -29.34 17.17 34.45
CA GLY A 197 -27.94 17.57 34.63
C GLY A 197 -27.06 17.12 33.47
N LEU A 198 -27.18 15.85 33.06
CA LEU A 198 -26.44 15.29 31.91
C LEU A 198 -26.82 16.00 30.59
N HIS A 199 -28.10 16.25 30.35
CA HIS A 199 -28.56 16.99 29.17
C HIS A 199 -27.91 18.38 29.07
N ALA A 200 -27.90 19.15 30.16
CA ALA A 200 -27.29 20.48 30.19
C ALA A 200 -25.77 20.42 29.96
N TYR A 201 -25.10 19.42 30.54
CA TYR A 201 -23.67 19.18 30.33
C TYR A 201 -23.36 18.93 28.85
N TYR A 202 -24.01 17.95 28.22
CA TYR A 202 -23.74 17.58 26.83
C TYR A 202 -24.15 18.68 25.84
N GLN A 203 -25.21 19.47 26.13
CA GLN A 203 -25.57 20.64 25.33
C GLN A 203 -24.45 21.70 25.29
N THR A 204 -23.71 21.86 26.38
CA THR A 204 -22.58 22.79 26.44
C THR A 204 -21.34 22.21 25.76
N GLN A 205 -21.05 20.93 26.01
CA GLN A 205 -19.88 20.25 25.43
C GLN A 205 -19.97 20.17 23.90
N ILE A 206 -21.11 19.78 23.34
CA ILE A 206 -21.24 19.59 21.90
C ILE A 206 -21.00 20.89 21.12
N LYS A 207 -21.40 22.05 21.67
CA LYS A 207 -21.16 23.36 21.02
C LYS A 207 -19.66 23.62 20.90
N LYS A 208 -18.93 23.44 22.01
CA LYS A 208 -17.47 23.59 22.04
C LYS A 208 -16.78 22.62 21.08
N GLN A 209 -17.18 21.35 21.09
CA GLN A 209 -16.60 20.34 20.20
C GLN A 209 -16.82 20.66 18.71
N LYS A 210 -18.03 21.11 18.35
CA LYS A 210 -18.34 21.53 16.98
C LYS A 210 -17.56 22.76 16.56
N ASP A 211 -17.42 23.75 17.44
CA ASP A 211 -16.69 24.99 17.16
C ASP A 211 -15.19 24.70 16.95
N VAL A 212 -14.57 23.90 17.82
CA VAL A 212 -13.16 23.48 17.69
C VAL A 212 -12.91 22.70 16.40
N LEU A 213 -13.79 21.75 16.07
CA LEU A 213 -13.62 20.97 14.84
C LEU A 213 -13.84 21.83 13.60
N ALA A 214 -14.80 22.75 13.60
CA ALA A 214 -15.04 23.66 12.48
C ALA A 214 -13.87 24.65 12.27
N GLU A 215 -13.34 25.21 13.36
CA GLU A 215 -12.18 26.13 13.33
C GLU A 215 -10.96 25.47 12.70
N PHE A 216 -10.72 24.18 12.98
CA PHE A 216 -9.64 23.41 12.34
C PHE A 216 -9.72 23.43 10.80
N PHE A 217 -10.93 23.42 10.24
CA PHE A 217 -11.17 23.52 8.79
C PHE A 217 -11.37 24.95 8.28
N GLN A 218 -11.19 25.97 9.14
CA GLN A 218 -11.51 27.37 8.83
C GLN A 218 -12.98 27.56 8.42
N LEU A 219 -13.87 26.77 9.03
CA LEU A 219 -15.32 26.79 8.82
C LEU A 219 -16.03 27.22 10.11
N THR A 220 -17.32 27.52 10.02
CA THR A 220 -18.20 27.62 11.19
C THR A 220 -18.96 26.31 11.39
N ARG A 221 -19.46 26.08 12.62
CA ARG A 221 -20.29 24.90 12.92
C ARG A 221 -21.56 24.77 12.06
N TYR A 222 -21.99 25.87 11.43
CA TYR A 222 -23.17 25.92 10.56
C TYR A 222 -22.86 25.51 9.12
N ASP A 223 -21.59 25.50 8.73
CA ASP A 223 -21.17 25.08 7.39
C ASP A 223 -21.02 23.55 7.29
N ILE A 224 -21.19 22.83 8.40
CA ILE A 224 -20.98 21.38 8.50
C ILE A 224 -22.32 20.68 8.72
N GLU A 225 -22.59 19.68 7.89
CA GLU A 225 -23.73 18.79 8.04
C GLU A 225 -23.37 17.58 8.92
N TRP A 226 -23.86 17.57 10.16
CA TRP A 226 -23.53 16.57 11.18
C TRP A 226 -24.35 15.29 11.04
N ASN A 227 -24.16 14.59 9.92
CA ASN A 227 -24.86 13.36 9.59
C ASN A 227 -24.13 12.11 10.07
N GLU A 228 -24.88 11.01 10.20
CA GLU A 228 -24.31 9.68 10.47
C GLU A 228 -23.28 9.29 9.40
N THR A 229 -22.25 8.56 9.83
CA THR A 229 -21.24 8.04 8.90
C THR A 229 -21.70 6.71 8.30
N GLU A 230 -21.56 6.55 6.98
CA GLU A 230 -21.78 5.27 6.30
C GLU A 230 -20.57 4.34 6.51
N LEU A 231 -20.43 3.80 7.72
CA LEU A 231 -19.36 2.87 8.06
C LEU A 231 -19.81 1.41 7.89
N ARG A 232 -19.16 0.68 6.97
CA ARG A 232 -19.42 -0.76 6.77
C ARG A 232 -18.42 -1.60 7.56
N HIS A 233 -18.92 -2.33 8.55
CA HIS A 233 -18.12 -3.29 9.30
C HIS A 233 -17.91 -4.59 8.52
N VAL A 234 -16.77 -5.24 8.74
CA VAL A 234 -16.47 -6.57 8.21
C VAL A 234 -16.02 -7.50 9.34
N PRO A 235 -16.24 -8.83 9.23
CA PRO A 235 -15.72 -9.78 10.19
C PRO A 235 -14.19 -9.69 10.31
N ILE A 236 -13.70 -9.50 11.53
CA ILE A 236 -12.27 -9.34 11.81
C ILE A 236 -11.73 -10.66 12.40
N ARG A 237 -10.73 -11.24 11.75
CA ARG A 237 -9.97 -12.38 12.31
C ARG A 237 -8.68 -11.85 12.92
N GLU A 238 -8.45 -12.12 14.21
CA GLU A 238 -7.30 -11.63 14.97
C GLU A 238 -5.96 -11.92 14.26
N ALA A 239 -5.71 -13.17 13.88
CA ALA A 239 -4.46 -13.56 13.22
C ALA A 239 -4.19 -12.77 11.92
N LYS A 240 -5.24 -12.47 11.14
CA LYS A 240 -5.09 -11.66 9.91
C LYS A 240 -4.81 -10.20 10.24
N LEU A 241 -5.52 -9.65 11.22
CA LEU A 241 -5.34 -8.28 11.66
C LEU A 241 -3.92 -8.06 12.18
N LEU A 242 -3.41 -8.97 13.02
CA LEU A 242 -2.04 -8.93 13.53
C LEU A 242 -1.01 -9.00 12.40
N ALA A 243 -1.19 -9.91 11.45
CA ALA A 243 -0.28 -10.03 10.31
C ALA A 243 -0.24 -8.75 9.46
N VAL A 244 -1.39 -8.13 9.24
CA VAL A 244 -1.51 -6.87 8.49
C VAL A 244 -0.90 -5.70 9.28
N ALA A 245 -1.20 -5.59 10.58
CA ALA A 245 -0.71 -4.53 11.45
C ALA A 245 0.81 -4.53 11.55
N VAL A 246 1.43 -5.68 11.85
CA VAL A 246 2.89 -5.80 11.94
C VAL A 246 3.56 -5.46 10.60
N LYS A 247 3.00 -5.96 9.48
CA LYS A 247 3.53 -5.69 8.14
C LYS A 247 3.50 -4.20 7.78
N ASN A 248 2.46 -3.49 8.22
CA ASN A 248 2.25 -2.10 7.85
C ASN A 248 2.71 -1.07 8.88
N SER A 249 3.13 -1.52 10.08
CA SER A 249 3.56 -0.69 11.21
C SER A 249 4.51 0.44 10.80
N ASP A 250 4.12 1.68 11.10
CA ASP A 250 4.92 2.86 10.78
C ASP A 250 6.10 3.01 11.75
N GLY A 251 5.89 2.76 13.05
CA GLY A 251 6.95 2.79 14.05
C GLY A 251 8.05 1.76 13.76
N PHE A 252 7.65 0.54 13.36
CA PHE A 252 8.59 -0.51 12.96
C PHE A 252 9.43 -0.09 11.76
N LYS A 253 8.79 0.40 10.69
CA LYS A 253 9.48 0.87 9.48
C LYS A 253 10.39 2.06 9.75
N LEU A 254 9.94 2.99 10.60
CA LEU A 254 10.71 4.14 11.03
C LEU A 254 12.02 3.71 11.73
N ASN A 255 11.93 2.78 12.68
CA ASN A 255 13.10 2.29 13.41
C ASN A 255 14.03 1.44 12.52
N GLN A 256 13.48 0.67 11.57
CA GLN A 256 14.31 0.02 10.53
C GLN A 256 15.04 1.02 9.62
N ALA A 257 14.37 2.10 9.23
CA ALA A 257 14.97 3.14 8.41
C ALA A 257 16.08 3.91 9.18
N LYS A 258 15.88 4.16 10.47
CA LYS A 258 16.93 4.70 11.36
C LYS A 258 18.13 3.76 11.47
N ALA A 259 17.90 2.46 11.64
CA ALA A 259 18.98 1.47 11.67
C ALA A 259 19.80 1.47 10.37
N ARG A 260 19.11 1.50 9.22
CA ARG A 260 19.75 1.60 7.90
C ARG A 260 20.57 2.88 7.74
N LEU A 261 20.05 4.03 8.19
CA LEU A 261 20.80 5.30 8.17
C LEU A 261 22.07 5.21 9.02
N ALA A 262 21.97 4.63 10.21
CA ALA A 262 23.13 4.43 11.09
C ALA A 262 24.17 3.49 10.45
N ASP A 263 23.74 2.40 9.81
CA ASP A 263 24.64 1.51 9.06
C ASP A 263 25.36 2.24 7.91
N ILE A 264 24.64 3.07 7.15
CA ILE A 264 25.25 3.90 6.10
C ILE A 264 26.29 4.86 6.70
N ARG A 265 25.96 5.54 7.81
CA ARG A 265 26.89 6.45 8.50
C ARG A 265 28.13 5.72 9.02
N ALA A 266 27.97 4.49 9.53
CA ALA A 266 29.08 3.65 9.96
C ALA A 266 30.04 3.34 8.80
N ASP A 267 29.52 2.98 7.63
CA ASP A 267 30.35 2.72 6.45
C ASP A 267 31.05 4.00 5.97
N GLY A 268 30.41 5.16 6.15
CA GLY A 268 30.92 6.46 5.71
C GLY A 268 32.07 6.96 6.58
N SER A 269 32.00 6.73 7.89
CA SER A 269 33.00 7.21 8.84
C SER A 269 34.39 6.60 8.61
N MET A 270 34.49 5.47 7.91
CA MET A 270 35.79 4.89 7.54
C MET A 270 36.57 5.76 6.54
N TYR A 271 35.87 6.59 5.76
CA TYR A 271 36.45 7.49 4.77
C TYR A 271 36.61 8.93 5.29
N ASP A 272 36.25 9.21 6.55
CA ASP A 272 36.46 10.52 7.17
C ASP A 272 37.95 10.89 7.11
N ASN A 273 38.24 12.11 6.65
CA ASN A 273 39.60 12.65 6.51
C ASN A 273 40.54 11.84 5.60
N VAL A 274 40.01 10.97 4.74
CA VAL A 274 40.77 10.30 3.68
C VAL A 274 40.61 11.10 2.40
N THR A 275 41.72 11.51 1.79
CA THR A 275 41.71 12.27 0.53
C THR A 275 42.68 11.68 -0.47
N PHE A 276 42.30 11.69 -1.75
CA PHE A 276 43.18 11.37 -2.87
C PHE A 276 42.80 12.28 -4.03
N SER A 277 43.63 13.28 -4.29
CA SER A 277 43.35 14.38 -5.20
C SER A 277 44.48 14.55 -6.22
N PRO A 278 44.40 13.87 -7.37
CA PRO A 278 45.20 14.26 -8.54
C PRO A 278 44.89 15.71 -8.94
N TYR A 279 45.91 16.42 -9.42
CA TYR A 279 45.77 17.77 -9.94
C TYR A 279 46.65 18.00 -11.17
N LEU A 280 46.15 18.88 -12.04
CA LEU A 280 46.82 19.41 -13.23
C LEU A 280 46.74 20.94 -13.16
N GLY A 281 47.82 21.63 -13.45
CA GLY A 281 47.86 23.08 -13.34
C GLY A 281 48.97 23.74 -14.14
N LEU A 282 48.99 25.06 -14.07
CA LEU A 282 50.02 25.94 -14.60
C LEU A 282 50.59 26.75 -13.44
N ARG A 283 51.92 26.76 -13.32
CA ARG A 283 52.63 27.57 -12.34
C ARG A 283 53.42 28.64 -13.06
N ILE A 284 53.24 29.88 -12.62
CA ILE A 284 53.98 31.06 -13.06
C ILE A 284 54.83 31.52 -11.88
N ARG A 285 56.14 31.57 -12.07
CA ARG A 285 57.11 32.10 -11.12
C ARG A 285 57.71 33.38 -11.68
N GLY A 286 57.66 34.46 -10.92
CA GLY A 286 58.35 35.71 -11.23
C GLY A 286 59.49 35.92 -10.25
N ASP A 287 60.72 36.06 -10.77
CA ASP A 287 61.89 36.46 -10.01
C ASP A 287 62.26 37.89 -10.43
N LYS A 288 62.33 38.84 -9.48
CA LYS A 288 62.72 40.25 -9.68
C LYS A 288 62.23 40.89 -11.01
N PHE A 289 60.95 41.22 -11.14
CA PHE A 289 60.28 42.03 -12.21
C PHE A 289 60.64 41.83 -13.72
N ASN A 290 61.66 41.05 -14.10
CA ASN A 290 62.21 40.97 -15.47
C ASN A 290 62.28 39.53 -16.01
N LYS A 291 62.07 38.48 -15.20
CA LYS A 291 62.01 37.08 -15.66
C LYS A 291 60.77 36.36 -15.14
N LEU A 292 59.90 35.99 -16.08
CA LEU A 292 58.72 35.14 -15.86
C LEU A 292 59.05 33.72 -16.34
N HIS A 293 58.89 32.76 -15.44
CA HIS A 293 58.99 31.33 -15.74
C HIS A 293 57.60 30.71 -15.66
N THR A 294 57.16 30.05 -16.72
CA THR A 294 55.88 29.32 -16.76
C THR A 294 56.14 27.83 -16.96
N GLY A 295 55.42 26.97 -16.25
CA GLY A 295 55.53 25.53 -16.45
C GLY A 295 54.26 24.76 -16.04
N PRO A 296 54.02 23.58 -16.64
CA PRO A 296 52.96 22.68 -16.22
C PRO A 296 53.26 22.11 -14.83
N GLU A 297 52.21 21.89 -14.05
CA GLU A 297 52.28 21.27 -12.73
C GLU A 297 51.33 20.08 -12.69
N VAL A 298 51.87 18.88 -12.44
CA VAL A 298 51.08 17.65 -12.26
C VAL A 298 51.49 17.03 -10.94
N GLY A 299 50.51 16.54 -10.18
CA GLY A 299 50.81 15.81 -8.97
C GLY A 299 49.59 15.18 -8.35
N VAL A 300 49.81 14.55 -7.19
CA VAL A 300 48.77 13.91 -6.40
C VAL A 300 48.92 14.36 -4.95
N ASN A 301 47.84 14.86 -4.36
CA ASN A 301 47.75 15.09 -2.93
C ASN A 301 46.95 13.95 -2.31
N PHE A 302 47.52 13.24 -1.33
CA PHE A 302 46.76 12.24 -0.57
C PHE A 302 46.95 12.46 0.92
N SER A 303 45.94 12.09 1.70
CA SER A 303 45.99 12.13 3.16
C SER A 303 45.27 10.91 3.71
N ILE A 304 45.96 10.13 4.54
CA ILE A 304 45.44 8.95 5.22
C ILE A 304 45.83 9.06 6.69
N PRO A 305 44.88 9.18 7.63
CA PRO A 305 45.19 9.18 9.06
C PRO A 305 45.78 7.82 9.48
N LEU A 306 46.88 7.84 10.25
CA LEU A 306 47.50 6.65 10.84
C LEU A 306 46.67 6.13 12.05
N TRP A 307 46.87 4.85 12.39
CA TRP A 307 45.95 4.03 13.22
C TRP A 307 45.90 4.33 14.74
N LEU A 308 46.72 5.23 15.28
CA LEU A 308 46.74 5.53 16.71
C LEU A 308 45.43 6.17 17.21
N LYS A 309 44.61 5.42 17.98
CA LYS A 309 43.30 5.82 18.55
C LYS A 309 42.41 6.60 17.57
N SER A 310 42.14 5.95 16.44
CA SER A 310 41.36 6.51 15.33
C SER A 310 39.93 6.89 15.74
N VAL A 311 39.64 8.20 15.78
CA VAL A 311 38.30 8.79 15.90
C VAL A 311 37.28 8.12 14.96
N ARG A 312 37.72 7.65 13.79
CA ARG A 312 36.88 6.95 12.80
C ARG A 312 36.35 5.62 13.31
N THR A 313 37.18 4.85 14.02
CA THR A 313 36.80 3.54 14.57
C THR A 313 35.77 3.73 15.68
N ASN A 314 35.95 4.75 16.53
CA ASN A 314 34.98 5.08 17.57
C ASN A 314 33.66 5.58 16.96
N LYS A 315 33.69 6.45 15.93
CA LYS A 315 32.48 6.86 15.19
C LYS A 315 31.77 5.68 14.53
N HIS A 316 32.53 4.77 13.90
CA HIS A 316 31.97 3.57 13.28
C HIS A 316 31.23 2.72 14.31
N ASN A 317 31.88 2.44 15.45
CA ASN A 317 31.29 1.66 16.53
C ASN A 317 30.07 2.37 17.13
N GLN A 318 30.12 3.69 17.34
CA GLN A 318 28.98 4.48 17.77
C GLN A 318 27.78 4.27 16.83
N TYR A 319 27.96 4.44 15.52
CA TYR A 319 26.88 4.24 14.56
C TYR A 319 26.38 2.79 14.51
N LYS A 320 27.26 1.80 14.73
CA LYS A 320 26.83 0.39 14.86
C LYS A 320 25.98 0.15 16.11
N TYR A 321 26.32 0.76 17.23
CA TYR A 321 25.49 0.71 18.44
C TYR A 321 24.14 1.41 18.22
N GLU A 322 24.12 2.57 17.55
CA GLU A 322 22.86 3.25 17.17
C GLU A 322 21.99 2.39 16.23
N SER A 323 22.60 1.68 15.28
CA SER A 323 21.89 0.73 14.41
C SER A 323 21.26 -0.41 15.22
N ASN A 324 22.02 -1.03 16.12
CA ASN A 324 21.54 -2.11 16.95
C ASN A 324 20.43 -1.65 17.92
N ALA A 325 20.59 -0.49 18.54
CA ALA A 325 19.55 0.11 19.38
C ALA A 325 18.26 0.36 18.59
N SER A 326 18.37 0.84 17.35
CA SER A 326 17.21 1.05 16.46
C SER A 326 16.54 -0.26 16.05
N LYS A 327 17.30 -1.35 15.86
CA LYS A 327 16.75 -2.69 15.57
C LYS A 327 15.96 -3.23 16.76
N LEU A 328 16.50 -3.14 17.97
CA LEU A 328 15.81 -3.53 19.21
C LEU A 328 14.54 -2.69 19.43
N ALA A 329 14.61 -1.38 19.20
CA ALA A 329 13.45 -0.50 19.27
C ALA A 329 12.35 -0.90 18.26
N ALA A 330 12.73 -1.38 17.07
CA ALA A 330 11.75 -1.90 16.10
C ALA A 330 11.05 -3.17 16.61
N GLU A 331 11.79 -4.10 17.21
CA GLU A 331 11.22 -5.32 17.79
C GLU A 331 10.28 -5.01 18.96
N HIS A 332 10.67 -4.08 19.84
CA HIS A 332 9.84 -3.60 20.93
C HIS A 332 8.52 -2.97 20.43
N GLU A 333 8.61 -2.07 19.45
CA GLU A 333 7.43 -1.44 18.82
C GLU A 333 6.47 -2.49 18.22
N ALA A 334 7.02 -3.52 17.57
CA ALA A 334 6.20 -4.60 17.01
C ALA A 334 5.48 -5.41 18.10
N PHE A 335 6.10 -5.57 19.27
CA PHE A 335 5.49 -6.22 20.42
C PHE A 335 4.36 -5.37 21.04
N GLU A 336 4.62 -4.09 21.29
CA GLU A 336 3.61 -3.16 21.81
C GLU A 336 2.40 -3.03 20.86
N LEU A 337 2.66 -2.96 19.55
CA LEU A 337 1.60 -2.92 18.55
C LEU A 337 0.69 -4.16 18.64
N LYS A 338 1.26 -5.36 18.84
CA LYS A 338 0.46 -6.60 18.99
C LYS A 338 -0.44 -6.51 20.21
N GLN A 339 0.09 -6.08 21.36
CA GLN A 339 -0.69 -5.92 22.59
C GLN A 339 -1.83 -4.93 22.40
N LYS A 340 -1.54 -3.78 21.78
CA LYS A 340 -2.55 -2.74 21.51
C LYS A 340 -3.64 -3.23 20.55
N VAL A 341 -3.26 -3.92 19.47
CA VAL A 341 -4.22 -4.51 18.51
C VAL A 341 -5.16 -5.50 19.21
N ILE A 342 -4.63 -6.41 20.03
CA ILE A 342 -5.45 -7.38 20.78
C ILE A 342 -6.40 -6.67 21.74
N SER A 343 -5.88 -5.71 22.51
CA SER A 343 -6.69 -4.94 23.47
C SER A 343 -7.86 -4.21 22.80
N VAL A 344 -7.59 -3.51 21.69
CA VAL A 344 -8.62 -2.77 20.93
C VAL A 344 -9.61 -3.72 20.26
N LEU A 345 -9.13 -4.86 19.73
CA LEU A 345 -10.00 -5.86 19.12
C LEU A 345 -11.00 -6.46 20.13
N HIS A 346 -10.54 -6.77 21.35
CA HIS A 346 -11.42 -7.25 22.41
C HIS A 346 -12.50 -6.23 22.79
N LYS A 347 -12.14 -4.94 22.91
CA LYS A 347 -13.11 -3.88 23.17
C LYS A 347 -14.14 -3.76 22.04
N TYR A 348 -13.69 -3.83 20.79
CA TYR A 348 -14.56 -3.85 19.62
C TYR A 348 -15.54 -5.04 19.64
N GLN A 349 -15.05 -6.25 19.93
CA GLN A 349 -15.89 -7.47 20.00
C GLN A 349 -16.88 -7.45 21.16
N LEU A 350 -16.48 -6.91 22.32
CA LEU A 350 -17.36 -6.73 23.48
C LEU A 350 -18.56 -5.84 23.12
N LEU A 351 -18.31 -4.74 22.39
CA LEU A 351 -19.38 -3.83 21.96
C LEU A 351 -20.34 -4.48 20.96
N ASP A 352 -19.86 -5.34 20.05
CA ASP A 352 -20.74 -6.11 19.17
C ASP A 352 -21.71 -7.00 19.98
N VAL A 353 -21.24 -7.62 21.07
CA VAL A 353 -22.09 -8.39 21.99
C VAL A 353 -23.08 -7.48 22.73
N GLN A 354 -22.63 -6.32 23.24
CA GLN A 354 -23.49 -5.38 23.97
C GLN A 354 -24.58 -4.74 23.09
N ILE A 355 -24.27 -4.46 21.82
CA ILE A 355 -25.23 -3.98 20.82
C ILE A 355 -26.29 -5.06 20.56
N LYS A 356 -25.88 -6.32 20.39
CA LYS A 356 -26.80 -7.45 20.21
C LYS A 356 -27.71 -7.62 21.43
N ASN A 357 -27.14 -7.70 22.63
CA ASN A 357 -27.90 -7.84 23.87
C ASN A 357 -28.91 -6.69 24.05
N SER A 358 -28.50 -5.46 23.71
CA SER A 358 -29.38 -4.29 23.78
C SER A 358 -30.48 -4.33 22.72
N SER A 359 -30.25 -4.95 21.55
CA SER A 359 -31.30 -5.22 20.56
C SER A 359 -32.30 -6.24 21.08
N ASP A 360 -31.84 -7.37 21.63
CA ASP A 360 -32.69 -8.43 22.18
C ASP A 360 -33.56 -7.88 23.34
N ILE A 361 -32.98 -7.05 24.22
CA ILE A 361 -33.74 -6.38 25.29
C ILE A 361 -34.78 -5.40 24.73
N LEU A 362 -34.45 -4.64 23.67
CA LEU A 362 -35.41 -3.74 23.05
C LEU A 362 -36.58 -4.49 22.43
N ASP A 363 -36.35 -5.66 21.82
CA ASP A 363 -37.40 -6.49 21.26
C ASP A 363 -38.35 -7.01 22.36
N LEU A 364 -37.80 -7.44 23.50
CA LEU A 364 -38.58 -7.82 24.68
C LEU A 364 -39.38 -6.64 25.27
N LEU A 365 -38.79 -5.45 25.35
CA LEU A 365 -39.49 -4.25 25.84
C LEU A 365 -40.62 -3.82 24.89
N ASN A 366 -40.39 -3.87 23.57
CA ASN A 366 -41.41 -3.56 22.58
C ASN A 366 -42.57 -4.58 22.63
N GLU A 367 -42.27 -5.87 22.79
CA GLU A 367 -43.30 -6.89 22.94
C GLU A 367 -44.08 -6.71 24.26
N LYS A 368 -43.39 -6.34 25.35
CA LYS A 368 -44.06 -5.98 26.61
C LYS A 368 -45.01 -4.80 26.43
N THR A 369 -44.60 -3.75 25.71
CA THR A 369 -45.47 -2.62 25.36
C THR A 369 -46.69 -3.07 24.57
N ARG A 370 -46.49 -3.88 23.53
CA ARG A 370 -47.58 -4.43 22.70
C ARG A 370 -48.58 -5.25 23.51
N ILE A 371 -48.10 -6.09 24.44
CA ILE A 371 -48.97 -6.88 25.33
C ILE A 371 -49.81 -5.95 26.21
N GLN A 372 -49.20 -4.92 26.81
CA GLN A 372 -49.93 -3.95 27.64
C GLN A 372 -50.99 -3.18 26.83
N GLU A 373 -50.66 -2.75 25.61
CA GLU A 373 -51.61 -2.08 24.70
C GLU A 373 -52.75 -3.01 24.26
N SER A 374 -52.47 -4.27 23.94
CA SER A 374 -53.51 -5.24 23.53
C SER A 374 -54.47 -5.62 24.67
N ARG A 375 -53.98 -5.68 25.92
CA ARG A 375 -54.84 -5.89 27.10
C ARG A 375 -55.79 -4.72 27.31
N HIS A 376 -55.38 -3.52 26.91
CA HIS A 376 -56.23 -2.34 26.92
C HIS A 376 -57.29 -2.36 25.81
N ALA A 377 -56.96 -2.87 24.61
CA ALA A 377 -57.93 -2.95 23.51
C ALA A 377 -59.03 -4.02 23.70
N ASN A 378 -58.77 -5.08 24.49
CA ASN A 378 -59.68 -6.21 24.69
C ASN A 378 -60.61 -6.05 25.91
N GLU A 379 -61.17 -4.86 26.14
CA GLU A 379 -62.10 -4.56 27.25
C GLU A 379 -63.30 -5.53 27.35
N LEU A 380 -63.09 -6.62 28.08
CA LEU A 380 -64.15 -7.50 28.58
C LEU A 380 -64.04 -7.80 30.08
N ARG A 381 -63.04 -7.28 30.81
CA ARG A 381 -62.95 -7.37 32.28
C ARG A 381 -62.16 -6.21 32.91
N ASN A 382 -62.86 -5.22 33.48
CA ASN A 382 -62.57 -4.35 34.65
C ASN A 382 -61.12 -3.98 35.08
N LEU A 383 -60.08 -4.14 34.29
CA LEU A 383 -58.72 -3.70 34.59
C LEU A 383 -58.36 -2.50 33.70
N LYS A 384 -58.54 -1.28 34.23
CA LYS A 384 -57.98 -0.07 33.60
C LYS A 384 -56.46 -0.17 33.60
N LEU A 385 -55.84 -0.10 32.42
CA LEU A 385 -54.39 -0.03 32.30
C LEU A 385 -53.90 1.28 32.91
N ASP A 386 -52.88 1.21 33.76
CA ASP A 386 -52.24 2.39 34.32
C ASP A 386 -51.40 3.11 33.24
N PRO A 387 -51.73 4.38 32.87
CA PRO A 387 -50.94 5.16 31.92
C PRO A 387 -49.47 5.33 32.33
N VAL A 388 -49.16 5.25 33.62
CA VAL A 388 -47.78 5.32 34.15
C VAL A 388 -46.97 4.13 33.67
N THR A 389 -47.54 2.92 33.63
CA THR A 389 -46.84 1.71 33.18
C THR A 389 -46.36 1.82 31.73
N LEU A 390 -47.18 2.41 30.83
CA LEU A 390 -46.78 2.64 29.44
C LEU A 390 -45.67 3.70 29.33
N LEU A 391 -45.75 4.78 30.12
CA LEU A 391 -44.71 5.82 30.14
C LEU A 391 -43.39 5.30 30.72
N GLU A 392 -43.42 4.44 31.73
CA GLU A 392 -42.23 3.77 32.28
C GLU A 392 -41.58 2.85 31.24
N LEU A 393 -42.38 2.11 30.48
CA LEU A 393 -41.88 1.31 29.36
C LEU A 393 -41.28 2.20 28.26
N GLU A 394 -41.91 3.34 27.95
CA GLU A 394 -41.35 4.31 27.01
C GLU A 394 -39.99 4.84 27.49
N ALA A 395 -39.85 5.16 28.78
CA ALA A 395 -38.59 5.60 29.37
C ALA A 395 -37.53 4.50 29.30
N GLN A 396 -37.86 3.25 29.64
CA GLN A 396 -36.95 2.10 29.53
C GLN A 396 -36.48 1.88 28.08
N ILE A 397 -37.40 1.95 27.11
CA ILE A 397 -37.08 1.83 25.68
C ILE A 397 -36.17 2.98 25.23
N ALA A 398 -36.47 4.22 25.63
CA ALA A 398 -35.65 5.38 25.28
C ALA A 398 -34.23 5.28 25.85
N ALA A 399 -34.09 4.87 27.12
CA ALA A 399 -32.80 4.63 27.76
C ALA A 399 -32.01 3.51 27.05
N LYS A 400 -32.66 2.37 26.74
CA LYS A 400 -31.99 1.26 26.04
C LYS A 400 -31.63 1.57 24.59
N LYS A 401 -32.44 2.39 23.90
CA LYS A 401 -32.08 2.91 22.57
C LYS A 401 -30.85 3.81 22.63
N LEU A 402 -30.74 4.65 23.67
CA LEU A 402 -29.56 5.47 23.90
C LEU A 402 -28.31 4.61 24.17
N ASP A 403 -28.40 3.60 25.03
CA ASP A 403 -27.30 2.66 25.31
C ASP A 403 -26.80 2.02 24.01
N ARG A 404 -27.71 1.46 23.21
CA ARG A 404 -27.39 0.81 21.95
C ARG A 404 -26.67 1.75 20.96
N ILE A 405 -27.13 2.99 20.86
CA ILE A 405 -26.53 4.00 19.99
C ILE A 405 -25.15 4.42 20.52
N CYS A 406 -24.99 4.58 21.83
CA CYS A 406 -23.68 4.86 22.43
C CYS A 406 -22.69 3.74 22.14
N PHE A 407 -23.10 2.47 22.31
CA PHE A 407 -22.26 1.31 21.98
C PHE A 407 -21.92 1.24 20.49
N LYS A 408 -22.86 1.59 19.59
CA LYS A 408 -22.59 1.68 18.14
C LYS A 408 -21.47 2.68 17.86
N TYR A 409 -21.56 3.91 18.39
CA TYR A 409 -20.54 4.93 18.16
C TYR A 409 -19.19 4.58 18.80
N GLU A 410 -19.17 4.00 20.00
CA GLU A 410 -17.93 3.51 20.63
C GLU A 410 -17.29 2.40 19.79
N ARG A 411 -18.10 1.50 19.22
CA ARG A 411 -17.62 0.46 18.31
C ARG A 411 -17.01 1.08 17.06
N ASP A 412 -17.63 2.10 16.49
CA ASP A 412 -17.12 2.79 15.31
C ASP A 412 -15.78 3.48 15.59
N GLN A 413 -15.60 4.07 16.79
CA GLN A 413 -14.32 4.62 17.23
C GLN A 413 -13.23 3.54 17.30
N PHE A 414 -13.51 2.40 17.95
CA PHE A 414 -12.55 1.30 17.99
C PHE A 414 -12.29 0.69 16.61
N TYR A 415 -13.28 0.65 15.72
CA TYR A 415 -13.09 0.18 14.36
C TYR A 415 -12.12 1.08 13.58
N TYR A 416 -12.23 2.41 13.71
CA TYR A 416 -11.25 3.33 13.14
C TYR A 416 -9.87 3.21 13.79
N GLU A 417 -9.80 2.96 15.09
CA GLU A 417 -8.54 2.66 15.77
C GLU A 417 -7.89 1.37 15.21
N LEU A 418 -8.68 0.33 14.93
CA LEU A 418 -8.18 -0.88 14.27
C LEU A 418 -7.67 -0.62 12.85
N ILE A 419 -8.34 0.25 12.08
CA ILE A 419 -7.88 0.69 10.74
C ILE A 419 -6.51 1.39 10.87
N TYR A 420 -6.38 2.29 11.85
CA TYR A 420 -5.13 2.99 12.13
C TYR A 420 -4.00 2.01 12.51
N LEU A 421 -4.25 1.11 13.47
CA LEU A 421 -3.27 0.12 13.92
C LEU A 421 -2.89 -0.88 12.82
N ALA A 422 -3.79 -1.16 11.87
CA ALA A 422 -3.51 -1.95 10.68
C ALA A 422 -2.64 -1.21 9.63
N GLY A 423 -2.27 0.05 9.91
CA GLY A 423 -1.49 0.90 9.03
C GLY A 423 -2.26 1.32 7.79
N MET A 424 -3.55 1.64 7.94
CA MET A 424 -4.43 2.03 6.84
C MET A 424 -5.14 3.35 7.14
N THR A 425 -5.59 4.05 6.09
CA THR A 425 -6.35 5.30 6.21
C THR A 425 -7.82 5.12 5.81
N GLN A 426 -8.13 4.15 4.95
CA GLN A 426 -9.46 4.03 4.32
C GLN A 426 -10.17 2.74 4.76
N PRO A 427 -11.43 2.81 5.25
CA PRO A 427 -12.20 1.63 5.65
C PRO A 427 -12.35 0.60 4.53
N LYS A 428 -12.49 1.05 3.27
CA LYS A 428 -12.59 0.15 2.10
C LYS A 428 -11.34 -0.73 1.93
N ASN A 429 -10.14 -0.16 2.13
CA ASN A 429 -8.89 -0.91 2.02
C ASN A 429 -8.76 -1.91 3.17
N PHE A 430 -9.14 -1.49 4.38
CA PHE A 430 -9.17 -2.35 5.56
C PHE A 430 -10.12 -3.53 5.38
N ALA A 431 -11.34 -3.25 4.90
CA ALA A 431 -12.31 -4.27 4.53
C ALA A 431 -11.74 -5.21 3.47
N TYR A 432 -11.12 -4.71 2.40
CA TYR A 432 -10.50 -5.56 1.37
C TYR A 432 -9.43 -6.50 1.94
N HIS A 433 -8.56 -6.01 2.81
CA HIS A 433 -7.48 -6.81 3.40
C HIS A 433 -7.98 -7.86 4.40
N LEU A 434 -9.06 -7.57 5.14
CA LEU A 434 -9.64 -8.50 6.12
C LEU A 434 -10.66 -9.47 5.51
N ALA A 435 -11.51 -8.96 4.61
CA ALA A 435 -12.51 -9.71 3.85
C ALA A 435 -11.91 -10.59 2.75
N LYS A 436 -10.57 -10.71 2.69
CA LYS A 436 -9.88 -11.77 1.97
C LYS A 436 -10.22 -13.12 2.61
N ASN A 437 -11.47 -13.55 2.51
CA ASN A 437 -11.94 -14.91 2.76
C ASN A 437 -11.08 -15.85 1.91
N ARG A 438 -10.77 -17.04 2.43
CA ARG A 438 -9.94 -18.04 1.74
C ARG A 438 -10.46 -18.33 0.32
N GLU A 439 -11.76 -18.19 0.06
CA GLU A 439 -12.36 -18.30 -1.27
C GLU A 439 -11.96 -17.19 -2.26
N VAL A 440 -11.87 -15.93 -1.83
CA VAL A 440 -11.42 -14.82 -2.71
C VAL A 440 -9.90 -14.82 -2.90
N ALA A 441 -9.14 -15.34 -1.91
CA ALA A 441 -7.70 -15.56 -2.07
C ALA A 441 -7.38 -16.68 -3.07
N MET A 442 -8.18 -17.77 -3.09
CA MET A 442 -8.11 -18.79 -4.14
C MET A 442 -8.49 -18.22 -5.51
N ASN A 443 -9.36 -17.21 -5.58
CA ASN A 443 -9.69 -16.51 -6.83
C ASN A 443 -8.65 -15.47 -7.32
N GLN A 444 -7.56 -15.24 -6.57
CA GLN A 444 -6.43 -14.40 -7.02
C GLN A 444 -5.09 -15.14 -7.19
N GLN A 445 -4.95 -16.32 -6.59
CA GLN A 445 -3.83 -17.22 -6.86
C GLN A 445 -4.15 -18.04 -8.11
N THR A 446 -3.27 -17.98 -9.10
CA THR A 446 -3.37 -18.77 -10.31
C THR A 446 -3.28 -20.26 -9.95
N LYS A 447 -4.26 -21.04 -10.39
CA LYS A 447 -4.12 -22.48 -10.60
C LYS A 447 -4.24 -22.70 -12.10
N GLY A 448 -3.08 -22.64 -12.76
CA GLY A 448 -2.94 -22.65 -14.21
C GLY A 448 -2.83 -24.07 -14.78
N ILE A 449 -3.16 -24.23 -16.06
CA ILE A 449 -2.90 -25.47 -16.80
C ILE A 449 -2.43 -25.16 -18.23
N TRP A 450 -1.43 -25.90 -18.71
CA TRP A 450 -1.01 -25.83 -20.12
C TRP A 450 -1.93 -26.68 -21.00
N LEU A 451 -2.52 -26.06 -22.02
CA LEU A 451 -3.36 -26.70 -23.04
C LEU A 451 -2.67 -26.60 -24.40
N TRP A 452 -1.84 -27.60 -24.72
CA TRP A 452 -1.06 -27.64 -25.97
C TRP A 452 -1.91 -27.97 -27.22
N ASN A 453 -2.92 -28.83 -27.08
CA ASN A 453 -3.79 -29.26 -28.18
C ASN A 453 -5.16 -28.58 -28.12
N THR A 454 -5.21 -27.25 -28.28
CA THR A 454 -6.46 -26.48 -28.16
C THR A 454 -7.55 -26.95 -29.11
N SER A 455 -7.22 -27.42 -30.32
CA SER A 455 -8.21 -27.90 -31.31
C SER A 455 -9.10 -29.03 -30.80
N GLU A 456 -8.64 -29.84 -29.83
CA GLU A 456 -9.40 -30.96 -29.27
C GLU A 456 -10.56 -30.50 -28.37
N VAL A 457 -10.46 -29.30 -27.81
CA VAL A 457 -11.45 -28.75 -26.86
C VAL A 457 -12.17 -27.52 -27.42
N LEU A 458 -11.93 -27.18 -28.69
CA LEU A 458 -12.52 -25.99 -29.30
C LEU A 458 -14.03 -26.10 -29.50
N LYS A 459 -14.63 -27.29 -29.67
CA LYS A 459 -16.03 -27.44 -30.08
C LYS A 459 -16.75 -28.56 -29.34
N GLY A 460 -18.08 -28.47 -29.31
CA GLY A 460 -18.98 -29.53 -28.88
C GLY A 460 -18.72 -30.07 -27.47
N GLU A 461 -19.04 -31.35 -27.29
CA GLU A 461 -18.89 -32.11 -26.05
C GLU A 461 -17.48 -32.04 -25.41
N PRO A 462 -16.37 -32.16 -26.15
CA PRO A 462 -15.02 -31.98 -25.59
C PRO A 462 -14.80 -30.62 -24.90
N ARG A 463 -15.38 -29.53 -25.42
CA ARG A 463 -15.31 -28.19 -24.80
C ARG A 463 -15.96 -28.21 -23.42
N ALA A 464 -17.17 -28.74 -23.34
CA ALA A 464 -17.92 -28.83 -22.09
C ALA A 464 -17.18 -29.68 -21.04
N ARG A 465 -16.65 -30.83 -21.45
CA ARG A 465 -15.85 -31.70 -20.56
C ARG A 465 -14.59 -31.03 -20.05
N PHE A 466 -13.86 -30.31 -20.91
CA PHE A 466 -12.67 -29.57 -20.49
C PHE A 466 -12.98 -28.48 -19.45
N ILE A 467 -14.05 -27.70 -19.67
CA ILE A 467 -14.45 -26.66 -18.73
C ILE A 467 -14.93 -27.26 -17.41
N ALA A 468 -15.69 -28.36 -17.46
CA ALA A 468 -16.11 -29.10 -16.27
C ALA A 468 -14.89 -29.64 -15.50
N PHE A 469 -13.89 -30.18 -16.19
CA PHE A 469 -12.62 -30.61 -15.60
C PHE A 469 -11.88 -29.46 -14.91
N CYS A 470 -11.79 -28.30 -15.56
CA CYS A 470 -11.17 -27.14 -14.93
C CYS A 470 -11.91 -26.71 -13.65
N LYS A 471 -13.25 -26.67 -13.68
CA LYS A 471 -14.05 -26.34 -12.49
C LYS A 471 -13.86 -27.36 -11.37
N SER A 472 -13.94 -28.66 -11.67
CA SER A 472 -13.83 -29.72 -10.65
C SER A 472 -12.45 -29.79 -10.00
N THR A 473 -11.41 -29.37 -10.73
CA THR A 473 -10.03 -29.34 -10.24
C THR A 473 -9.62 -27.95 -9.70
N GLY A 474 -10.50 -26.96 -9.74
CA GLY A 474 -10.24 -25.60 -9.27
C GLY A 474 -9.23 -24.83 -10.13
N ILE A 475 -9.03 -25.22 -11.38
CA ILE A 475 -8.23 -24.48 -12.37
C ILE A 475 -8.96 -23.19 -12.70
N ASN A 476 -8.27 -22.06 -12.53
CA ASN A 476 -8.82 -20.72 -12.79
C ASN A 476 -8.06 -19.98 -13.89
N LYS A 477 -7.09 -20.64 -14.54
CA LYS A 477 -6.40 -20.11 -15.70
C LYS A 477 -5.97 -21.21 -16.67
N VAL A 478 -6.13 -20.97 -17.96
CA VAL A 478 -5.68 -21.88 -19.02
C VAL A 478 -4.68 -21.15 -19.91
N PHE A 479 -3.52 -21.76 -20.14
CA PHE A 479 -2.55 -21.34 -21.15
C PHE A 479 -2.93 -22.01 -22.47
N VAL A 480 -3.65 -21.29 -23.32
CA VAL A 480 -4.29 -21.78 -24.54
C VAL A 480 -3.31 -21.68 -25.71
N SER A 481 -2.84 -22.81 -26.24
CA SER A 481 -1.85 -22.81 -27.33
C SER A 481 -2.40 -22.24 -28.64
N ILE A 482 -1.78 -21.16 -29.11
CA ILE A 482 -2.09 -20.53 -30.41
C ILE A 482 -1.12 -21.07 -31.47
N ASN A 483 -1.30 -22.36 -31.80
CA ASN A 483 -0.53 -23.02 -32.84
C ASN A 483 -1.08 -22.70 -34.24
N LYS A 484 -0.36 -23.10 -35.31
CA LYS A 484 -0.76 -22.81 -36.70
C LYS A 484 -2.17 -23.34 -37.05
N LYS A 485 -2.57 -24.49 -36.50
CA LYS A 485 -3.91 -25.08 -36.75
C LYS A 485 -5.01 -24.24 -36.11
N VAL A 486 -4.76 -23.70 -34.91
CA VAL A 486 -5.68 -22.79 -34.23
C VAL A 486 -5.77 -21.48 -34.99
N VAL A 487 -4.65 -20.89 -35.41
CA VAL A 487 -4.61 -19.66 -36.25
C VAL A 487 -5.43 -19.84 -37.52
N SER A 488 -5.24 -20.93 -38.27
CA SER A 488 -6.04 -21.21 -39.48
C SER A 488 -7.53 -21.44 -39.20
N SER A 489 -7.88 -21.92 -38.00
CA SER A 489 -9.29 -22.12 -37.60
C SER A 489 -9.98 -20.84 -37.12
N ILE A 490 -9.20 -19.87 -36.62
CA ILE A 490 -9.70 -18.54 -36.21
C ILE A 490 -10.12 -17.72 -37.44
N GLU A 491 -9.36 -17.84 -38.53
CA GLU A 491 -9.71 -17.20 -39.81
C GLU A 491 -10.99 -17.78 -40.44
N GLN A 492 -11.50 -18.92 -39.94
CA GLN A 492 -12.60 -19.68 -40.55
C GLN A 492 -13.79 -19.97 -39.59
N SER A 493 -13.71 -19.71 -38.28
CA SER A 493 -14.81 -20.02 -37.35
C SER A 493 -14.80 -19.23 -36.03
N SER A 494 -16.00 -18.95 -35.48
CA SER A 494 -16.25 -18.31 -34.17
C SER A 494 -15.95 -19.18 -32.94
N ASP A 495 -15.33 -20.35 -33.12
CA ASP A 495 -15.18 -21.35 -32.06
C ASP A 495 -14.18 -20.97 -30.98
N LEU A 496 -13.09 -20.27 -31.31
CA LEU A 496 -12.14 -19.79 -30.30
C LEU A 496 -12.79 -18.72 -29.41
N GLN A 497 -13.52 -17.77 -30.03
CA GLN A 497 -14.25 -16.73 -29.29
C GLN A 497 -15.23 -17.37 -28.32
N THR A 498 -15.99 -18.37 -28.79
CA THR A 498 -16.96 -19.08 -27.95
C THR A 498 -16.27 -19.88 -26.85
N PHE A 499 -15.12 -20.51 -27.13
CA PHE A 499 -14.33 -21.22 -26.13
C PHE A 499 -13.81 -20.29 -25.02
N ILE A 500 -13.20 -19.15 -25.37
CA ILE A 500 -12.70 -18.17 -24.41
C ILE A 500 -13.86 -17.57 -23.61
N ALA A 501 -14.96 -17.22 -24.27
CA ALA A 501 -16.17 -16.75 -23.59
C ALA A 501 -16.67 -17.79 -22.57
N HIS A 502 -16.73 -19.08 -22.92
CA HIS A 502 -17.16 -20.11 -21.99
C HIS A 502 -16.18 -20.29 -20.81
N LEU A 503 -14.87 -20.16 -21.03
CA LEU A 503 -13.89 -20.14 -19.93
C LEU A 503 -14.17 -18.97 -18.98
N HIS A 504 -14.39 -17.77 -19.52
CA HIS A 504 -14.64 -16.57 -18.73
C HIS A 504 -15.95 -16.65 -17.93
N HIS A 505 -17.02 -17.17 -18.54
CA HIS A 505 -18.29 -17.45 -17.83
C HIS A 505 -18.11 -18.47 -16.70
N ALA A 506 -17.15 -19.39 -16.82
CA ALA A 506 -16.78 -20.32 -15.77
C ALA A 506 -15.81 -19.73 -14.71
N GLY A 507 -15.43 -18.45 -14.83
CA GLY A 507 -14.48 -17.78 -13.94
C GLY A 507 -13.01 -18.14 -14.22
N ILE A 508 -12.70 -18.65 -15.42
CA ILE A 508 -11.38 -19.14 -15.81
C ILE A 508 -10.76 -18.16 -16.80
N LYS A 509 -9.55 -17.68 -16.50
CA LYS A 509 -8.78 -16.78 -17.37
C LYS A 509 -8.14 -17.52 -18.54
N ALA A 510 -8.02 -16.87 -19.69
CA ALA A 510 -7.36 -17.42 -20.88
C ALA A 510 -6.10 -16.60 -21.23
N ALA A 511 -4.93 -17.24 -21.20
CA ALA A 511 -3.69 -16.64 -21.69
C ALA A 511 -3.26 -17.31 -23.00
N ALA A 512 -2.93 -16.50 -24.02
CA ALA A 512 -2.48 -17.00 -25.31
C ALA A 512 -1.07 -17.56 -25.20
N LEU A 513 -0.95 -18.89 -25.24
CA LEU A 513 0.30 -19.63 -25.12
C LEU A 513 0.97 -19.79 -26.48
N MET A 514 2.25 -19.44 -26.54
CA MET A 514 3.09 -19.61 -27.72
C MET A 514 4.49 -20.05 -27.30
N GLY A 515 4.97 -21.16 -27.86
CA GLY A 515 6.32 -21.66 -27.60
C GLY A 515 7.03 -22.08 -28.87
N GLU A 516 8.30 -21.73 -28.96
CA GLU A 516 9.23 -22.14 -30.03
C GLU A 516 10.65 -21.75 -29.60
N PRO A 517 11.50 -22.71 -29.19
CA PRO A 517 12.85 -22.44 -28.70
C PRO A 517 13.70 -21.61 -29.67
N THR A 518 13.53 -21.81 -30.98
CA THR A 518 14.33 -21.13 -32.00
C THR A 518 14.03 -19.63 -32.11
N TRP A 519 12.99 -19.11 -31.47
CA TRP A 519 12.71 -17.66 -31.41
C TRP A 519 13.74 -16.85 -30.62
N VAL A 520 14.59 -17.51 -29.84
CA VAL A 520 15.75 -16.89 -29.22
C VAL A 520 16.68 -16.27 -30.27
N TYR A 521 16.76 -16.86 -31.47
CA TYR A 521 17.60 -16.37 -32.56
C TYR A 521 16.98 -15.16 -33.24
N GLU A 522 17.80 -14.13 -33.48
CA GLU A 522 17.37 -12.88 -34.11
C GLU A 522 16.60 -13.09 -35.42
N LYS A 523 17.11 -13.97 -36.31
CA LYS A 523 16.47 -14.33 -37.58
C LYS A 523 15.03 -14.86 -37.45
N ASN A 524 14.68 -15.42 -36.29
CA ASN A 524 13.38 -16.03 -36.03
C ASN A 524 12.45 -15.14 -35.20
N ARG A 525 12.95 -14.07 -34.56
CA ARG A 525 12.13 -13.14 -33.75
C ARG A 525 10.98 -12.53 -34.55
N GLN A 526 11.15 -12.31 -35.85
CA GLN A 526 10.08 -11.80 -36.71
C GLN A 526 8.88 -12.76 -36.80
N LYS A 527 9.10 -14.08 -36.72
CA LYS A 527 7.99 -15.06 -36.68
C LYS A 527 7.21 -14.95 -35.36
N MET A 528 7.91 -14.78 -34.25
CA MET A 528 7.32 -14.55 -32.93
C MET A 528 6.50 -13.25 -32.92
N LEU A 529 7.10 -12.14 -33.38
CA LEU A 529 6.43 -10.83 -33.41
C LEU A 529 5.17 -10.84 -34.28
N ARG A 530 5.16 -11.57 -35.41
CA ARG A 530 3.95 -11.76 -36.21
C ARG A 530 2.85 -12.50 -35.44
N ARG A 531 3.20 -13.53 -34.67
CA ARG A 531 2.22 -14.27 -33.87
C ARG A 531 1.70 -13.46 -32.69
N LEU A 532 2.54 -12.65 -32.06
CA LEU A 532 2.10 -11.67 -31.06
C LEU A 532 1.11 -10.66 -31.64
N ARG A 533 1.41 -10.09 -32.82
CA ARG A 533 0.48 -9.16 -33.50
C ARG A 533 -0.86 -9.80 -33.77
N PHE A 534 -0.87 -11.05 -34.26
CA PHE A 534 -2.12 -11.77 -34.48
C PHE A 534 -2.99 -11.86 -33.21
N VAL A 535 -2.40 -12.11 -32.03
CA VAL A 535 -3.14 -12.15 -30.76
C VAL A 535 -3.62 -10.76 -30.33
N LEU A 536 -2.79 -9.72 -30.53
CA LEU A 536 -3.17 -8.34 -30.23
C LEU A 536 -4.31 -7.88 -31.13
N ASP A 537 -4.24 -8.16 -32.44
CA ASP A 537 -5.27 -7.85 -33.41
C ASP A 537 -6.57 -8.63 -33.12
N TYR A 538 -6.46 -9.90 -32.71
CA TYR A 538 -7.61 -10.67 -32.24
C TYR A 538 -8.29 -9.98 -31.05
N ASN A 539 -7.53 -9.57 -30.03
CA ASN A 539 -8.07 -8.92 -28.85
C ASN A 539 -8.68 -7.54 -29.16
N ASP A 540 -8.05 -6.76 -30.04
CA ASP A 540 -8.51 -5.42 -30.43
C ASP A 540 -9.82 -5.46 -31.23
N ASN A 541 -10.09 -6.57 -31.94
CA ASN A 541 -11.28 -6.76 -32.77
C ASN A 541 -12.38 -7.63 -32.11
N THR A 542 -12.11 -8.24 -30.96
CA THR A 542 -13.08 -9.06 -30.21
C THR A 542 -13.68 -8.23 -29.06
N ILE A 543 -14.88 -8.52 -28.57
CA ILE A 543 -15.48 -7.88 -27.39
C ILE A 543 -15.44 -8.85 -26.19
N ASP A 544 -15.40 -8.32 -24.96
CA ASP A 544 -15.58 -9.11 -23.72
C ASP A 544 -16.89 -9.94 -23.82
N PRO A 545 -16.92 -11.24 -23.47
CA PRO A 545 -15.91 -12.01 -22.74
C PRO A 545 -15.01 -12.90 -23.60
N ALA A 546 -14.82 -12.62 -24.89
CA ALA A 546 -14.06 -13.50 -25.79
C ALA A 546 -12.58 -13.10 -26.01
N ARG A 547 -12.03 -12.19 -25.20
CA ARG A 547 -10.64 -11.70 -25.29
C ARG A 547 -9.68 -12.55 -24.46
N PHE A 548 -8.41 -12.65 -24.86
CA PHE A 548 -7.35 -13.17 -23.99
C PHE A 548 -7.01 -12.19 -22.86
N ASP A 549 -6.68 -12.72 -21.68
CA ASP A 549 -6.26 -11.94 -20.51
C ASP A 549 -4.76 -11.61 -20.51
N ALA A 550 -3.94 -12.43 -21.17
CA ALA A 550 -2.48 -12.31 -21.16
C ALA A 550 -1.85 -13.05 -22.35
N ILE A 551 -0.56 -12.78 -22.57
CA ILE A 551 0.30 -13.55 -23.48
C ILE A 551 1.27 -14.38 -22.64
N HIS A 552 1.40 -15.66 -22.96
CA HIS A 552 2.30 -16.59 -22.28
C HIS A 552 3.34 -17.14 -23.26
N LEU A 553 4.62 -16.83 -23.02
CA LEU A 553 5.73 -17.25 -23.88
C LEU A 553 6.51 -18.39 -23.24
N ASP A 554 6.51 -19.53 -23.92
CA ASP A 554 7.29 -20.71 -23.56
C ASP A 554 8.50 -20.85 -24.51
N ILE A 555 9.51 -20.00 -24.28
CA ILE A 555 10.74 -20.00 -25.09
C ILE A 555 11.84 -20.65 -24.26
N GLU A 556 12.11 -21.93 -24.54
CA GLU A 556 13.04 -22.77 -23.80
C GLU A 556 14.35 -22.99 -24.58
N PRO A 557 15.29 -22.01 -24.63
CA PRO A 557 16.53 -22.17 -25.37
C PRO A 557 17.42 -23.30 -24.85
N HIS A 558 17.14 -23.84 -23.66
CA HIS A 558 17.86 -24.97 -23.09
C HIS A 558 17.55 -26.32 -23.75
N THR A 559 16.53 -26.37 -24.61
CA THR A 559 16.20 -27.52 -25.45
C THR A 559 16.94 -27.54 -26.79
N LEU A 560 17.64 -26.44 -27.14
CA LEU A 560 18.41 -26.33 -28.38
C LEU A 560 19.74 -27.10 -28.27
N ALA A 561 20.18 -27.71 -29.37
CA ALA A 561 21.44 -28.46 -29.43
C ALA A 561 22.65 -27.59 -29.03
N GLU A 562 22.63 -26.30 -29.37
CA GLU A 562 23.68 -25.33 -29.09
C GLU A 562 23.78 -24.94 -27.60
N TRP A 563 22.78 -25.31 -26.78
CA TRP A 563 22.78 -24.99 -25.35
C TRP A 563 24.00 -25.54 -24.61
N GLY A 564 24.54 -26.69 -25.01
CA GLY A 564 25.75 -27.25 -24.39
C GLY A 564 26.94 -26.29 -24.40
N ILE A 565 27.04 -25.45 -25.45
CA ILE A 565 28.21 -24.63 -25.77
C ILE A 565 27.92 -23.13 -25.51
N TYR A 566 26.73 -22.65 -25.87
CA TYR A 566 26.43 -21.20 -25.95
C TYR A 566 25.39 -20.69 -24.95
N LYS A 567 25.34 -21.27 -23.73
CA LYS A 567 24.33 -20.96 -22.68
C LYS A 567 24.13 -19.46 -22.43
N LYS A 568 25.21 -18.73 -22.16
CA LYS A 568 25.15 -17.28 -21.86
C LYS A 568 24.67 -16.46 -23.05
N PHE A 569 25.12 -16.81 -24.26
CA PHE A 569 24.69 -16.14 -25.49
C PHE A 569 23.19 -16.34 -25.73
N LEU A 570 22.70 -17.58 -25.61
CA LEU A 570 21.29 -17.89 -25.74
C LEU A 570 20.44 -17.20 -24.66
N LEU A 571 20.91 -17.13 -23.42
CA LEU A 571 20.18 -16.44 -22.35
C LEU A 571 20.11 -14.93 -22.53
N ASN A 572 21.19 -14.29 -23.02
CA ASN A 572 21.17 -12.88 -23.40
C ASN A 572 20.24 -12.61 -24.59
N ASN A 573 20.23 -13.51 -25.59
CA ASN A 573 19.30 -13.44 -26.70
C ASN A 573 17.84 -13.62 -26.26
N LEU A 574 17.58 -14.45 -25.25
CA LEU A 574 16.25 -14.57 -24.65
C LEU A 574 15.84 -13.26 -23.99
N ALA A 575 16.74 -12.61 -23.23
CA ALA A 575 16.47 -11.30 -22.62
C ALA A 575 16.05 -10.23 -23.65
N GLU A 576 16.76 -10.13 -24.77
CA GLU A 576 16.38 -9.21 -25.85
C GLU A 576 15.06 -9.61 -26.53
N THR A 577 14.81 -10.92 -26.67
CA THR A 577 13.55 -11.43 -27.23
C THR A 577 12.34 -11.07 -26.36
N ILE A 578 12.44 -11.24 -25.04
CA ILE A 578 11.39 -10.87 -24.08
C ILE A 578 11.17 -9.35 -24.03
N LYS A 579 12.25 -8.56 -24.10
CA LYS A 579 12.15 -7.09 -24.20
C LYS A 579 11.39 -6.65 -25.45
N LEU A 580 11.66 -7.26 -26.60
CA LEU A 580 10.94 -6.98 -27.85
C LEU A 580 9.47 -7.36 -27.75
N ALA A 581 9.15 -8.50 -27.14
CA ALA A 581 7.77 -8.91 -26.88
C ALA A 581 7.05 -7.89 -25.99
N ASN A 582 7.64 -7.51 -24.84
CA ASN A 582 7.06 -6.53 -23.91
C ASN A 582 6.79 -5.17 -24.56
N ASN A 583 7.73 -4.71 -25.40
CA ASN A 583 7.55 -3.46 -26.15
C ASN A 583 6.37 -3.52 -27.12
N LEU A 584 6.11 -4.69 -27.72
CA LEU A 584 5.00 -4.87 -28.65
C LEU A 584 3.67 -4.99 -27.88
N THR A 585 3.61 -5.79 -26.81
CA THR A 585 2.38 -6.00 -26.02
C THR A 585 1.95 -4.77 -25.22
N SER A 586 2.87 -3.81 -25.02
CA SER A 586 2.57 -2.52 -24.37
C SER A 586 1.98 -1.46 -25.31
N ARG A 587 1.88 -1.72 -26.63
CA ARG A 587 1.45 -0.73 -27.64
C ARG A 587 0.05 -0.93 -28.21
N GLY A 588 -0.65 -2.02 -27.88
CA GLY A 588 -2.03 -2.27 -28.33
C GLY A 588 -3.05 -1.31 -27.71
N LYS A 589 -4.30 -1.29 -28.21
CA LYS A 589 -5.38 -0.48 -27.59
C LYS A 589 -5.59 -0.84 -26.11
N GLN A 590 -5.29 -2.09 -25.76
CA GLN A 590 -5.22 -2.58 -24.39
C GLN A 590 -3.87 -3.27 -24.15
N ARG A 591 -3.23 -2.96 -23.01
CA ARG A 591 -1.99 -3.64 -22.58
C ARG A 591 -2.31 -5.07 -22.17
N LEU A 592 -1.71 -6.05 -22.86
CA LEU A 592 -1.73 -7.45 -22.42
C LEU A 592 -0.51 -7.77 -21.56
N PRO A 593 -0.70 -8.26 -20.32
CA PRO A 593 0.40 -8.75 -19.48
C PRO A 593 1.21 -9.82 -20.18
N LEU A 594 2.54 -9.74 -20.05
CA LEU A 594 3.47 -10.71 -20.60
C LEU A 594 3.91 -11.71 -19.52
N GLU A 595 3.68 -12.99 -19.78
CA GLU A 595 4.02 -14.10 -18.92
C GLU A 595 5.05 -14.99 -19.61
N ILE A 596 5.98 -15.55 -18.85
CA ILE A 596 7.07 -16.34 -19.41
C ILE A 596 7.34 -17.60 -18.58
N ASP A 597 7.73 -18.67 -19.26
CA ASP A 597 8.27 -19.88 -18.62
C ASP A 597 9.79 -19.73 -18.40
N ILE A 598 10.24 -20.04 -17.18
CA ILE A 598 11.66 -20.04 -16.82
C ILE A 598 12.03 -21.28 -15.99
N PRO A 599 13.14 -21.96 -16.28
CA PRO A 599 13.63 -23.04 -15.44
C PRO A 599 14.35 -22.51 -14.20
N THR A 600 14.50 -23.38 -13.21
CA THR A 600 15.09 -23.03 -11.90
C THR A 600 16.58 -22.64 -11.96
N PHE A 601 17.30 -22.94 -13.04
CA PHE A 601 18.77 -22.83 -13.09
C PHE A 601 19.33 -21.62 -13.86
N TYR A 602 18.52 -20.78 -14.52
CA TYR A 602 19.05 -19.64 -15.30
C TYR A 602 19.91 -18.67 -14.48
N HIS A 603 19.59 -18.48 -13.19
CA HIS A 603 20.37 -17.63 -12.28
C HIS A 603 21.82 -18.11 -12.09
N LYS A 604 22.11 -19.40 -12.35
CA LYS A 604 23.46 -19.98 -12.23
C LYS A 604 24.30 -19.72 -13.48
N ILE A 605 23.66 -19.42 -14.62
CA ILE A 605 24.31 -19.26 -15.92
C ILE A 605 24.70 -17.81 -16.14
N ASP A 606 23.72 -16.90 -16.05
CA ASP A 606 23.92 -15.46 -16.20
C ASP A 606 22.85 -14.70 -15.41
N LYS A 607 23.24 -14.15 -14.26
CA LYS A 607 22.36 -13.39 -13.38
C LYS A 607 21.84 -12.12 -14.07
N THR A 608 22.69 -11.42 -14.82
CA THR A 608 22.33 -10.17 -15.48
C THR A 608 21.33 -10.41 -16.60
N ALA A 609 21.49 -11.48 -17.37
CA ALA A 609 20.50 -11.85 -18.38
C ALA A 609 19.16 -12.23 -17.74
N LEU A 610 19.16 -12.99 -16.64
CA LEU A 610 17.93 -13.30 -15.88
C LEU A 610 17.25 -12.03 -15.33
N GLU A 611 18.01 -11.07 -14.79
CA GLU A 611 17.48 -9.79 -14.33
C GLU A 611 16.76 -9.03 -15.44
N LYS A 612 17.36 -8.97 -16.64
CA LYS A 612 16.72 -8.35 -17.81
C LYS A 612 15.46 -9.09 -18.25
N ILE A 613 15.45 -10.43 -18.20
CA ILE A 613 14.27 -11.24 -18.50
C ILE A 613 13.14 -10.91 -17.51
N VAL A 614 13.40 -10.97 -16.21
CA VAL A 614 12.41 -10.69 -15.15
C VAL A 614 11.93 -9.24 -15.20
N GLN A 615 12.81 -8.28 -15.52
CA GLN A 615 12.43 -6.88 -15.67
C GLN A 615 11.36 -6.68 -16.75
N ASN A 616 11.44 -7.44 -17.85
CA ASN A 616 10.57 -7.29 -19.02
C ASN A 616 9.34 -8.22 -19.02
N ALA A 617 9.21 -9.12 -18.05
CA ALA A 617 7.98 -9.92 -17.86
C ALA A 617 7.11 -9.34 -16.73
N ASP A 618 5.79 -9.54 -16.79
CA ASP A 618 4.86 -9.25 -15.70
C ASP A 618 4.75 -10.41 -14.71
N THR A 619 4.72 -11.64 -15.24
CA THR A 619 4.66 -12.88 -14.46
C THR A 619 5.69 -13.89 -14.98
N MET A 620 6.38 -14.56 -14.05
CA MET A 620 7.25 -15.68 -14.37
C MET A 620 6.63 -16.96 -13.85
N THR A 621 6.50 -17.96 -14.70
CA THR A 621 6.15 -19.32 -14.31
C THR A 621 7.44 -20.11 -14.19
N ILE A 622 7.81 -20.47 -12.96
CA ILE A 622 9.03 -21.24 -12.72
C ILE A 622 8.72 -22.72 -12.93
N MET A 623 9.36 -23.35 -13.91
CA MET A 623 9.26 -24.78 -14.16
C MET A 623 10.09 -25.55 -13.11
N ALA A 624 9.47 -25.81 -11.96
CA ALA A 624 10.06 -26.51 -10.83
C ALA A 624 9.94 -28.04 -10.98
N TYR A 625 10.28 -28.52 -12.17
CA TYR A 625 10.21 -29.93 -12.56
C TYR A 625 11.30 -30.76 -11.88
N GLU A 626 11.03 -32.05 -11.74
CA GLU A 626 11.86 -33.05 -11.06
C GLU A 626 12.10 -32.70 -9.57
N ARG A 627 11.14 -32.04 -8.92
CA ARG A 627 11.22 -31.62 -7.51
C ARG A 627 9.97 -32.09 -6.75
N LEU A 628 10.02 -33.34 -6.28
CA LEU A 628 8.86 -34.00 -5.65
C LEU A 628 8.65 -33.68 -4.16
N THR A 629 9.52 -32.88 -3.53
CA THR A 629 9.37 -32.49 -2.11
C THR A 629 9.35 -30.98 -1.96
N ALA A 630 8.67 -30.49 -0.93
CA ALA A 630 8.53 -29.06 -0.69
C ALA A 630 9.90 -28.39 -0.51
N GLU A 631 10.84 -29.02 0.20
CA GLU A 631 12.19 -28.52 0.41
C GLU A 631 12.95 -28.35 -0.92
N LYS A 632 12.84 -29.35 -1.82
CA LYS A 632 13.48 -29.33 -3.13
C LYS A 632 12.92 -28.23 -4.02
N VAL A 633 11.60 -28.04 -4.02
CA VAL A 633 10.94 -26.95 -4.75
C VAL A 633 11.41 -25.61 -4.19
N MET A 634 11.31 -25.39 -2.87
CA MET A 634 11.68 -24.13 -2.22
C MET A 634 13.12 -23.70 -2.53
N LYS A 635 14.08 -24.62 -2.37
CA LYS A 635 15.50 -24.35 -2.65
C LYS A 635 15.73 -23.99 -4.13
N SER A 636 14.92 -24.50 -5.03
CA SER A 636 15.07 -24.25 -6.47
C SER A 636 14.48 -22.92 -6.93
N VAL A 637 13.50 -22.37 -6.19
CA VAL A 637 12.77 -21.15 -6.59
C VAL A 637 13.23 -19.89 -5.84
N GLU A 638 13.93 -20.03 -4.71
CA GLU A 638 14.33 -18.94 -3.80
C GLU A 638 14.98 -17.74 -4.52
N ASN A 639 15.99 -17.98 -5.37
CA ASN A 639 16.71 -16.90 -6.06
C ASN A 639 15.81 -16.10 -7.02
N ILE A 640 14.84 -16.79 -7.65
CA ILE A 640 13.90 -16.15 -8.57
C ILE A 640 12.84 -15.37 -7.79
N PHE A 641 12.34 -15.91 -6.67
CA PHE A 641 11.45 -15.19 -5.76
C PHE A 641 12.10 -13.93 -5.20
N ALA A 642 13.34 -14.02 -4.73
CA ALA A 642 14.09 -12.86 -4.21
C ALA A 642 14.22 -11.76 -5.28
N LEU A 643 14.54 -12.15 -6.52
CA LEU A 643 14.63 -11.23 -7.65
C LEU A 643 13.26 -10.60 -8.00
N ALA A 644 12.21 -11.43 -8.09
CA ALA A 644 10.85 -10.98 -8.40
C ALA A 644 10.30 -10.03 -7.34
N ASN A 645 10.52 -10.32 -6.05
CA ASN A 645 10.14 -9.48 -4.92
C ASN A 645 10.79 -8.09 -5.01
N ARG A 646 12.08 -8.04 -5.35
CA ARG A 646 12.83 -6.78 -5.52
C ARG A 646 12.28 -5.94 -6.67
N MET A 647 11.80 -6.59 -7.73
CA MET A 647 11.30 -5.94 -8.96
C MET A 647 9.77 -5.76 -9.00
N GLY A 648 9.04 -6.20 -7.97
CA GLY A 648 7.57 -6.11 -7.92
C GLY A 648 6.86 -6.99 -8.95
N LYS A 649 7.46 -8.12 -9.33
CA LYS A 649 6.93 -9.05 -10.35
C LYS A 649 6.19 -10.22 -9.72
N ARG A 650 5.38 -10.93 -10.52
CA ARG A 650 4.58 -12.09 -10.08
C ARG A 650 5.28 -13.41 -10.41
N VAL A 651 5.12 -14.42 -9.56
CA VAL A 651 5.73 -15.74 -9.70
C VAL A 651 4.69 -16.84 -9.53
N VAL A 652 4.53 -17.67 -10.55
CA VAL A 652 3.74 -18.91 -10.52
C VAL A 652 4.71 -20.10 -10.48
N ILE A 653 4.40 -21.14 -9.72
CA ILE A 653 5.23 -22.35 -9.66
C ILE A 653 4.61 -23.42 -10.57
N GLY A 654 5.31 -23.77 -11.64
CA GLY A 654 4.95 -24.84 -12.56
C GLY A 654 5.43 -26.21 -12.04
N LEU A 655 4.52 -27.18 -12.01
CA LEU A 655 4.79 -28.58 -11.67
C LEU A 655 4.35 -29.49 -12.83
N ASN A 656 5.08 -30.56 -13.09
CA ASN A 656 4.74 -31.49 -14.17
C ASN A 656 3.93 -32.68 -13.61
N ALA A 657 2.68 -32.82 -14.02
CA ALA A 657 1.77 -33.88 -13.60
C ALA A 657 2.29 -35.28 -13.94
N LYS A 658 3.12 -35.44 -14.98
CA LYS A 658 3.72 -36.73 -15.36
C LYS A 658 4.66 -37.30 -14.29
N GLU A 659 5.18 -36.45 -13.40
CA GLU A 659 6.13 -36.86 -12.35
C GLU A 659 5.45 -37.47 -11.12
N PHE A 660 4.12 -37.50 -11.08
CA PHE A 660 3.36 -37.99 -9.93
C PHE A 660 2.61 -39.26 -10.31
N SER A 661 2.68 -40.27 -9.44
CA SER A 661 1.90 -41.51 -9.57
C SER A 661 0.46 -41.34 -9.07
N GLU A 662 0.27 -40.49 -8.06
CA GLU A 662 -1.02 -40.25 -7.39
C GLU A 662 -1.34 -38.75 -7.32
N LYS A 663 -2.62 -38.41 -7.44
CA LYS A 663 -3.12 -37.03 -7.37
C LYS A 663 -2.82 -36.39 -6.01
N GLU A 664 -2.98 -37.16 -4.95
CA GLU A 664 -2.80 -36.76 -3.56
C GLU A 664 -1.36 -36.28 -3.30
N MET A 665 -0.37 -36.90 -3.95
CA MET A 665 1.03 -36.46 -3.86
C MET A 665 1.22 -35.06 -4.44
N LEU A 666 0.65 -34.78 -5.61
CA LEU A 666 0.70 -33.47 -6.25
C LEU A 666 -0.03 -32.41 -5.39
N GLU A 667 -1.23 -32.74 -4.89
CA GLU A 667 -2.01 -31.81 -4.07
C GLU A 667 -1.35 -31.51 -2.72
N ASN A 668 -0.76 -32.52 -2.08
CA ASN A 668 0.02 -32.34 -0.86
C ASN A 668 1.27 -31.49 -1.12
N LEU A 669 1.97 -31.68 -2.24
CA LEU A 669 3.11 -30.84 -2.60
C LEU A 669 2.68 -29.38 -2.84
N ILE A 670 1.61 -29.16 -3.62
CA ILE A 670 1.05 -27.82 -3.85
C ILE A 670 0.70 -27.15 -2.53
N LYS A 671 0.04 -27.87 -1.62
CA LYS A 671 -0.33 -27.36 -0.29
C LYS A 671 0.92 -26.98 0.53
N ASN A 672 1.86 -27.91 0.68
CA ASN A 672 3.05 -27.73 1.51
C ASN A 672 3.98 -26.63 0.99
N VAL A 673 4.17 -26.53 -0.33
CA VAL A 673 4.93 -25.45 -0.94
C VAL A 673 4.16 -24.14 -0.82
N GLY A 674 2.85 -24.16 -1.12
CA GLY A 674 1.96 -22.99 -1.03
C GLY A 674 1.96 -22.34 0.35
N ASP A 675 1.93 -23.14 1.41
CA ASP A 675 2.03 -22.65 2.78
C ASP A 675 3.36 -21.94 3.04
N LYS A 676 4.48 -22.48 2.54
CA LYS A 676 5.83 -21.90 2.69
C LYS A 676 6.02 -20.61 1.89
N VAL A 677 5.51 -20.52 0.65
CA VAL A 677 5.64 -19.32 -0.19
C VAL A 677 4.52 -18.30 0.02
N SER A 678 3.51 -18.60 0.85
CA SER A 678 2.34 -17.74 1.06
C SER A 678 2.67 -16.32 1.54
N LEU A 679 3.83 -16.14 2.16
CA LEU A 679 4.34 -14.86 2.66
C LEU A 679 5.15 -14.07 1.62
N GLU A 680 5.56 -14.72 0.52
CA GLU A 680 6.32 -14.08 -0.55
C GLU A 680 5.45 -13.09 -1.32
N LYS A 681 5.88 -11.83 -1.43
CA LYS A 681 5.10 -10.76 -2.07
C LYS A 681 4.81 -11.07 -3.55
N SER A 682 5.75 -11.72 -4.23
CA SER A 682 5.66 -12.09 -5.64
C SER A 682 4.85 -13.37 -5.87
N TYR A 683 4.49 -14.15 -4.84
CA TYR A 683 3.77 -15.40 -5.03
C TYR A 683 2.38 -15.19 -5.64
N ALA A 684 2.17 -15.84 -6.78
CA ALA A 684 0.99 -15.70 -7.61
C ALA A 684 0.24 -17.01 -7.85
N GLY A 685 0.72 -18.16 -7.37
CA GLY A 685 0.03 -19.45 -7.43
C GLY A 685 0.84 -20.58 -8.05
N PHE A 686 0.15 -21.62 -8.53
CA PHE A 686 0.72 -22.79 -9.20
C PHE A 686 0.20 -22.95 -10.63
N ALA A 687 0.92 -23.71 -11.44
CA ALA A 687 0.45 -24.20 -12.71
C ALA A 687 0.84 -25.68 -12.90
N ILE A 688 0.01 -26.44 -13.61
CA ILE A 688 0.17 -27.88 -13.80
C ILE A 688 0.41 -28.18 -15.28
N HIS A 689 1.59 -28.69 -15.59
CA HIS A 689 2.00 -29.11 -16.94
C HIS A 689 1.78 -30.62 -17.09
N ASP A 690 0.94 -31.11 -17.98
CA ASP A 690 -0.03 -30.43 -18.84
C ASP A 690 -1.42 -31.10 -18.70
N PHE A 691 -2.42 -30.57 -19.41
CA PHE A 691 -3.79 -31.07 -19.38
C PHE A 691 -3.92 -32.59 -19.54
N HIS A 692 -3.23 -33.21 -20.49
CA HIS A 692 -3.39 -34.65 -20.76
C HIS A 692 -2.87 -35.49 -19.61
N HIS A 693 -1.68 -35.17 -19.10
CA HIS A 693 -1.10 -35.88 -17.97
C HIS A 693 -1.90 -35.66 -16.69
N TYR A 694 -2.39 -34.44 -16.45
CA TYR A 694 -3.19 -34.16 -15.25
C TYR A 694 -4.57 -34.82 -15.31
N ARG A 695 -5.20 -34.84 -16.49
CA ARG A 695 -6.44 -35.58 -16.70
C ARG A 695 -6.25 -37.07 -16.43
N ASN A 696 -5.22 -37.68 -17.00
CA ASN A 696 -4.91 -39.09 -16.77
C ASN A 696 -4.60 -39.40 -15.30
N LEU A 697 -3.90 -38.50 -14.59
CA LEU A 697 -3.61 -38.64 -13.16
C LEU A 697 -4.89 -38.64 -12.31
N ILE A 698 -5.89 -37.86 -12.70
CA ILE A 698 -7.18 -37.79 -12.01
C ILE A 698 -8.08 -38.97 -12.38
N GLU A 699 -8.13 -39.35 -13.66
CA GLU A 699 -9.01 -40.41 -14.18
C GLU A 699 -8.57 -41.82 -13.76
N LYS A 700 -7.27 -42.05 -13.48
CA LYS A 700 -6.77 -43.32 -12.94
C LYS A 700 -7.44 -43.76 -11.62
N ARG A 701 -8.09 -42.84 -10.90
CA ARG A 701 -8.85 -43.11 -9.66
C ARG A 701 -10.29 -43.60 -9.91
N ASN A 702 -10.84 -43.46 -11.12
CA ASN A 702 -12.20 -43.88 -11.43
C ASN A 702 -12.28 -45.29 -12.06
N ALA A 703 -11.14 -45.97 -12.22
CA ALA A 703 -11.03 -47.31 -12.83
C ALA A 703 -10.48 -48.38 -11.86
N LEU A 704 -10.32 -48.03 -10.58
CA LEU A 704 -10.01 -48.89 -9.43
C LEU A 704 -11.05 -48.58 -8.35
#